data_AF-A0A6V8IFJ0-F1
#
_entry.id   AF-A0A6V8IFJ0-F1
#
_cell.length_a   1.000
_cell.length_b   1.000
_cell.length_c   1.000
_cell.angle_alpha   90.00
_cell.angle_beta   90.00
_cell.angle_gamma   90.00
#
_symmetry.space_group_name_H-M   'P 1'
#
loop_
_entity.id
_entity.type
_entity.pdbx_description
1 polymer ?
#
loop_
_entity_poly.entity_id
_entity_poly.type
_entity_poly.pdbx_seq_one_letter_code
_entity_poly.pdbx_strand_id
1 'polypeptide(L)'
;MGNITTGFSILSSSQTSPQVNEEFSSQREWFPWWQISLKEPVRVEGIRLEGFLEGTDQPPLMTVLISDDGQNWLPVWTQPLYEPDTRAITSVSFQQVFSARHIRLRYDAFGVLSFKKAVFETSAFTGHEQTVEEALRGYKKTAANSQVVLSTLFNESDEFLEQYIDNFLAYTPENVCVALNFPSERAIPPHIKTISPRVHVFNGKIRREKWGHTLLLGHLEAFEEAQTAFPNFDYFATMASNGLMVRKMDVAAAIEQLPLACRVPVACERAYERDLDVDVLEPTYHGTWMWHHFRNSTGLGNYLREKLAVEKVSATQIEGLFARRQDWDQLHARKSLIEGLEDFISFENYMAIEEVLPTSIFDRFGTGQYTHICRVLWSGTRQTTVSDLLEMVPTMPDHFCALKWFDRSRIAQSTVAVTTPWGRSLLEMGQSQHSDIEQFQKVTLAKTLLAKAYEAEHFGPLTNRWWPTDAQGKKGFNWSVRDLICNRQHIELDIPERSPSRVAPAYLFMEATNQRISVALNVRETAEAETILRLSCSALTEDGAPVSGVHLQGYLYLSGLQGDTVFCLSIPRGKCFPHDALARTVFHDEHGYTVDYADRIEHFDDVEKRYFVRKARGAEGQVWLGLPIHCNATVEVGLSVGPDYRTNRSLSV
;
A
#
# COMPACT_ATOMS: atom_id res chain seq x y z
N MET A 1 -10.36 -31.47 -16.81
CA MET A 1 -9.74 -31.12 -18.11
C MET A 1 -10.47 -31.88 -19.22
N GLY A 2 -11.46 -31.25 -19.85
CA GLY A 2 -12.18 -31.85 -20.98
C GLY A 2 -11.47 -31.50 -22.29
N ASN A 3 -10.93 -32.50 -22.99
CA ASN A 3 -10.42 -32.32 -24.35
C ASN A 3 -11.60 -32.21 -25.32
N ILE A 4 -11.89 -30.99 -25.76
CA ILE A 4 -12.82 -30.76 -26.87
C ILE A 4 -12.00 -30.86 -28.15
N THR A 5 -12.23 -31.93 -28.90
CA THR A 5 -11.68 -32.16 -30.24
C THR A 5 -12.22 -31.15 -31.25
N THR A 6 -11.48 -30.07 -31.49
CA THR A 6 -11.24 -29.46 -32.82
C THR A 6 -10.01 -28.55 -32.70
N GLY A 7 -8.93 -28.80 -33.45
CA GLY A 7 -7.80 -27.87 -33.72
C GLY A 7 -7.01 -27.16 -32.60
N PHE A 8 -7.48 -27.11 -31.35
CA PHE A 8 -6.96 -26.28 -30.27
C PHE A 8 -7.28 -26.89 -28.89
N SER A 9 -6.66 -26.36 -27.82
CA SER A 9 -6.98 -26.66 -26.43
C SER A 9 -7.31 -25.37 -25.67
N ILE A 10 -8.13 -25.48 -24.62
CA ILE A 10 -8.51 -24.36 -23.76
C ILE A 10 -7.95 -24.61 -22.35
N LEU A 11 -7.38 -23.57 -21.76
CA LEU A 11 -6.87 -23.56 -20.39
C LEU A 11 -7.38 -22.30 -19.68
N SER A 12 -7.43 -22.31 -18.36
CA SER A 12 -7.80 -21.15 -17.53
C SER A 12 -7.06 -21.19 -16.20
N SER A 13 -6.97 -20.05 -15.53
CA SER A 13 -6.43 -19.94 -14.16
C SER A 13 -7.26 -20.76 -13.18
N SER A 14 -8.58 -20.68 -13.32
CA SER A 14 -9.56 -21.43 -12.54
C SER A 14 -10.89 -21.52 -13.32
N GLN A 15 -11.74 -22.48 -12.94
CA GLN A 15 -13.06 -22.68 -13.56
C GLN A 15 -14.09 -23.05 -12.49
N THR A 16 -15.23 -22.35 -12.48
CA THR A 16 -16.36 -22.64 -11.57
C THR A 16 -17.44 -23.51 -12.22
N SER A 17 -17.56 -23.50 -13.55
CA SER A 17 -18.62 -24.25 -14.26
C SER A 17 -18.06 -25.43 -15.07
N PRO A 18 -18.51 -26.69 -14.83
CA PRO A 18 -17.94 -27.89 -15.45
C PRO A 18 -18.52 -28.26 -16.84
N GLN A 19 -19.48 -27.50 -17.39
CA GLN A 19 -20.12 -27.82 -18.67
C GLN A 19 -19.57 -26.98 -19.84
N VAL A 20 -19.32 -27.65 -20.96
CA VAL A 20 -18.67 -27.12 -22.18
C VAL A 20 -19.57 -26.17 -23.00
N ASN A 21 -20.88 -26.19 -22.77
CA ASN A 21 -21.86 -25.55 -23.66
C ASN A 21 -22.50 -24.27 -23.13
N GLU A 22 -22.17 -23.82 -21.92
CA GLU A 22 -22.74 -22.60 -21.32
C GLU A 22 -21.64 -21.84 -20.58
N GLU A 23 -21.46 -20.58 -20.96
CA GLU A 23 -20.76 -19.46 -20.27
C GLU A 23 -19.49 -19.79 -19.45
N PHE A 24 -18.35 -19.20 -19.84
CA PHE A 24 -17.14 -19.30 -19.02
C PHE A 24 -17.25 -18.40 -17.78
N SER A 25 -16.77 -18.90 -16.65
CA SER A 25 -16.55 -18.14 -15.42
C SER A 25 -15.36 -18.71 -14.65
N SER A 26 -14.45 -17.84 -14.23
CA SER A 26 -13.37 -18.18 -13.29
C SER A 26 -13.87 -18.21 -11.83
N GLN A 27 -13.01 -18.63 -10.91
CA GLN A 27 -13.14 -18.29 -9.49
C GLN A 27 -12.81 -16.81 -9.29
N ARG A 28 -13.14 -16.29 -8.11
CA ARG A 28 -12.75 -14.94 -7.71
C ARG A 28 -11.29 -14.97 -7.25
N GLU A 29 -10.40 -14.39 -8.04
CA GLU A 29 -8.95 -14.40 -7.81
C GLU A 29 -8.29 -13.14 -8.38
N TRP A 30 -6.98 -12.98 -8.13
CA TRP A 30 -6.18 -11.92 -8.75
C TRP A 30 -5.81 -12.30 -10.18
N PHE A 31 -6.12 -11.40 -11.11
CA PHE A 31 -5.76 -11.52 -12.53
C PHE A 31 -6.23 -12.80 -13.22
N PRO A 32 -7.51 -13.22 -13.09
CA PRO A 32 -8.01 -14.43 -13.70
C PRO A 32 -7.86 -14.37 -15.22
N TRP A 33 -7.55 -15.52 -15.81
CA TRP A 33 -7.31 -15.60 -17.25
C TRP A 33 -7.92 -16.85 -17.87
N TRP A 34 -8.21 -16.71 -19.16
CA TRP A 34 -8.67 -17.78 -20.04
C TRP A 34 -7.79 -17.77 -21.29
N GLN A 35 -7.40 -18.93 -21.81
CA GLN A 35 -6.54 -19.01 -22.98
C GLN A 35 -6.92 -20.15 -23.93
N ILE A 36 -6.58 -19.95 -25.19
CA ILE A 36 -6.66 -20.93 -26.27
C ILE A 36 -5.24 -21.22 -26.79
N SER A 37 -4.93 -22.49 -27.00
CA SER A 37 -3.68 -22.96 -27.62
C SER A 37 -4.00 -23.67 -28.93
N LEU A 38 -3.47 -23.13 -30.03
CA LEU A 38 -3.70 -23.62 -31.37
C LEU A 38 -2.61 -24.64 -31.74
N LYS A 39 -2.94 -25.57 -32.65
CA LYS A 39 -1.95 -26.54 -33.17
C LYS A 39 -0.84 -25.89 -34.01
N GLU A 40 -1.21 -24.89 -34.80
CA GLU A 40 -0.31 -24.16 -35.69
C GLU A 40 -0.37 -22.67 -35.38
N PRO A 41 0.72 -21.91 -35.63
CA PRO A 41 0.70 -20.47 -35.52
C PRO A 41 -0.31 -19.86 -36.48
N VAL A 42 -1.04 -18.84 -36.01
CA VAL A 42 -1.96 -18.05 -36.82
C VAL A 42 -1.65 -16.57 -36.65
N ARG A 43 -2.03 -15.79 -37.65
CA ARG A 43 -2.00 -14.34 -37.56
C ARG A 43 -3.19 -13.88 -36.73
N VAL A 44 -2.96 -13.21 -35.60
CA VAL A 44 -4.03 -12.76 -34.69
C VAL A 44 -4.32 -11.28 -34.91
N GLU A 45 -5.50 -10.98 -35.46
CA GLU A 45 -5.86 -9.64 -35.96
C GLU A 45 -6.83 -8.90 -35.03
N GLY A 46 -7.54 -9.62 -34.17
CA GLY A 46 -8.55 -9.01 -33.30
C GLY A 46 -9.30 -10.01 -32.44
N ILE A 47 -10.27 -9.48 -31.69
CA ILE A 47 -11.14 -10.25 -30.81
C ILE A 47 -12.57 -9.71 -30.84
N ARG A 48 -13.52 -10.62 -30.75
CA ARG A 48 -14.92 -10.36 -30.46
C ARG A 48 -15.37 -11.18 -29.24
N LEU A 49 -15.82 -10.51 -28.20
CA LEU A 49 -16.36 -11.09 -26.98
C LEU A 49 -17.86 -10.87 -26.89
N GLU A 50 -18.62 -11.92 -26.54
CA GLU A 50 -20.07 -11.85 -26.37
C GLU A 50 -20.47 -12.20 -24.94
N GLY A 51 -21.46 -11.46 -24.41
CA GLY A 51 -22.06 -11.67 -23.09
C GLY A 51 -21.07 -11.59 -21.93
N PHE A 52 -20.21 -10.58 -21.96
CA PHE A 52 -19.31 -10.25 -20.86
C PHE A 52 -20.13 -9.74 -19.66
N LEU A 53 -19.96 -10.35 -18.49
CA LEU A 53 -20.72 -10.03 -17.27
C LEU A 53 -19.85 -9.23 -16.32
N GLU A 54 -20.29 -8.03 -15.95
CA GLU A 54 -19.58 -7.19 -14.97
C GLU A 54 -19.63 -7.81 -13.56
N GLY A 55 -18.47 -7.85 -12.89
CA GLY A 55 -18.42 -8.01 -11.45
C GLY A 55 -18.83 -6.69 -10.76
N THR A 56 -19.55 -6.78 -9.64
CA THR A 56 -20.17 -5.62 -8.97
C THR A 56 -19.20 -4.63 -8.32
N ASP A 57 -17.90 -4.94 -8.22
CA ASP A 57 -17.01 -4.27 -7.28
C ASP A 57 -15.84 -3.50 -7.91
N GLN A 58 -15.46 -3.75 -9.19
CA GLN A 58 -14.39 -3.02 -9.90
C GLN A 58 -14.59 -2.98 -11.44
N PRO A 59 -14.20 -1.88 -12.13
CA PRO A 59 -14.36 -1.76 -13.57
C PRO A 59 -13.51 -2.80 -14.31
N PRO A 60 -14.08 -3.60 -15.24
CA PRO A 60 -13.35 -4.61 -15.99
C PRO A 60 -12.36 -3.96 -16.96
N LEU A 61 -11.08 -3.94 -16.58
CA LEU A 61 -9.99 -3.81 -17.54
C LEU A 61 -9.58 -5.21 -17.99
N MET A 62 -9.36 -5.37 -19.29
CA MET A 62 -8.93 -6.65 -19.87
C MET A 62 -7.74 -6.43 -20.79
N THR A 63 -6.79 -7.35 -20.72
CA THR A 63 -5.66 -7.42 -21.64
C THR A 63 -5.77 -8.68 -22.49
N VAL A 64 -5.53 -8.55 -23.80
CA VAL A 64 -5.27 -9.68 -24.69
C VAL A 64 -3.76 -9.87 -24.84
N LEU A 65 -3.30 -11.07 -24.52
CA LEU A 65 -1.91 -11.48 -24.66
C LEU A 65 -1.78 -12.61 -25.68
N ILE A 66 -0.65 -12.66 -26.36
CA ILE A 66 -0.31 -13.72 -27.31
C ILE A 66 1.07 -14.32 -26.99
N SER A 67 1.29 -15.57 -27.40
CA SER A 67 2.54 -16.27 -27.14
C SER A 67 2.83 -17.35 -28.19
N ASP A 68 4.12 -17.62 -28.43
CA ASP A 68 4.58 -18.73 -29.27
C ASP A 68 4.74 -20.05 -28.49
N ASP A 69 4.97 -19.97 -27.18
CA ASP A 69 5.35 -21.10 -26.31
C ASP A 69 4.41 -21.32 -25.10
N GLY A 70 3.48 -20.40 -24.87
CA GLY A 70 2.56 -20.41 -23.73
C GLY A 70 3.19 -19.97 -22.40
N GLN A 71 4.45 -19.53 -22.42
CA GLN A 71 5.22 -19.11 -21.26
C GLN A 71 5.58 -17.62 -21.33
N ASN A 72 6.06 -17.15 -22.48
CA ASN A 72 6.44 -15.76 -22.72
C ASN A 72 5.29 -15.04 -23.46
N TRP A 73 4.68 -14.05 -22.82
CA TRP A 73 3.44 -13.43 -23.28
C TRP A 73 3.66 -11.98 -23.71
N LEU A 74 3.21 -11.64 -24.92
CA LEU A 74 3.19 -10.29 -25.47
C LEU A 74 1.77 -9.71 -25.41
N PRO A 75 1.52 -8.59 -24.71
CA PRO A 75 0.24 -7.91 -24.78
C PRO A 75 0.11 -7.19 -26.11
N VAL A 76 -1.03 -7.40 -26.78
CA VAL A 76 -1.35 -6.77 -28.08
C VAL A 76 -2.49 -5.80 -28.01
N TRP A 77 -3.27 -5.86 -26.93
CA TRP A 77 -4.35 -4.94 -26.67
C TRP A 77 -4.68 -4.89 -25.18
N THR A 78 -4.99 -3.70 -24.68
CA THR A 78 -5.55 -3.47 -23.35
C THR A 78 -6.78 -2.61 -23.50
N GLN A 79 -7.84 -2.95 -22.77
CA GLN A 79 -9.10 -2.21 -22.78
C GLN A 79 -8.87 -0.75 -22.35
N PRO A 80 -9.17 0.24 -23.21
CA PRO A 80 -8.85 1.63 -22.94
C PRO A 80 -9.90 2.36 -22.08
N LEU A 81 -11.14 1.86 -22.00
CA LEU A 81 -12.29 2.54 -21.36
C LEU A 81 -13.27 1.53 -20.70
N TYR A 82 -13.93 1.97 -19.63
CA TYR A 82 -15.01 1.25 -18.90
C TYR A 82 -16.38 1.31 -19.60
N GLU A 83 -16.50 1.65 -20.88
CA GLU A 83 -17.78 1.50 -21.57
C GLU A 83 -17.81 0.19 -22.36
N PRO A 84 -18.03 -1.00 -21.73
CA PRO A 84 -18.82 -1.98 -22.43
C PRO A 84 -20.19 -1.34 -22.53
N ASP A 85 -20.47 -0.74 -23.68
CA ASP A 85 -21.85 -0.53 -24.08
C ASP A 85 -22.56 -1.86 -23.77
N THR A 86 -23.67 -1.82 -23.05
CA THR A 86 -24.52 -2.99 -22.75
C THR A 86 -24.92 -3.81 -23.99
N ARG A 87 -24.47 -3.41 -25.19
CA ARG A 87 -24.18 -4.29 -26.33
C ARG A 87 -23.62 -5.63 -25.83
N ALA A 88 -24.37 -6.67 -26.12
CA ALA A 88 -24.00 -8.06 -25.89
C ALA A 88 -22.67 -8.50 -26.53
N ILE A 89 -21.92 -7.61 -27.21
CA ILE A 89 -20.77 -7.90 -28.07
C ILE A 89 -19.74 -6.75 -28.05
N THR A 90 -18.51 -7.02 -27.60
CA THR A 90 -17.32 -6.16 -27.73
C THR A 90 -16.46 -6.66 -28.89
N SER A 91 -16.06 -5.81 -29.84
CA SER A 91 -15.22 -6.19 -30.99
C SER A 91 -14.06 -5.22 -31.17
N VAL A 92 -12.84 -5.72 -31.33
CA VAL A 92 -11.63 -4.92 -31.42
C VAL A 92 -10.65 -5.52 -32.42
N SER A 93 -10.08 -4.68 -33.29
CA SER A 93 -8.94 -5.03 -34.15
C SER A 93 -7.64 -4.51 -33.54
N PHE A 94 -6.58 -5.31 -33.61
CA PHE A 94 -5.27 -4.98 -33.05
C PHE A 94 -4.47 -4.11 -34.00
N GLN A 95 -3.83 -3.07 -33.46
CA GLN A 95 -2.97 -2.18 -34.25
C GLN A 95 -1.70 -2.88 -34.73
N GLN A 96 -1.19 -3.80 -33.92
CA GLN A 96 -0.05 -4.64 -34.24
C GLN A 96 -0.51 -6.09 -34.33
N VAL A 97 -0.08 -6.76 -35.39
CA VAL A 97 -0.50 -8.11 -35.72
C VAL A 97 0.72 -9.00 -35.78
N PHE A 98 0.67 -10.10 -35.04
CA PHE A 98 1.76 -11.06 -34.92
C PHE A 98 1.27 -12.46 -35.27
N SER A 99 2.22 -13.33 -35.60
CA SER A 99 1.98 -14.78 -35.63
C SER A 99 2.14 -15.33 -34.21
N ALA A 100 1.15 -16.09 -33.74
CA ALA A 100 1.17 -16.71 -32.41
C ALA A 100 0.42 -18.04 -32.36
N ARG A 101 0.79 -18.90 -31.40
CA ARG A 101 0.12 -20.18 -31.14
C ARG A 101 -0.86 -20.12 -29.97
N HIS A 102 -0.63 -19.22 -29.03
CA HIS A 102 -1.41 -19.10 -27.83
C HIS A 102 -2.01 -17.71 -27.73
N ILE A 103 -3.27 -17.62 -27.33
CA ILE A 103 -3.97 -16.35 -27.11
C ILE A 103 -4.64 -16.41 -25.75
N ARG A 104 -4.45 -15.39 -24.92
CA ARG A 104 -4.94 -15.28 -23.55
C ARG A 104 -5.74 -14.00 -23.36
N LEU A 105 -6.88 -14.14 -22.69
CA LEU A 105 -7.67 -13.05 -22.13
C LEU A 105 -7.39 -13.01 -20.64
N ARG A 106 -6.95 -11.86 -20.13
CA ARG A 106 -6.72 -11.65 -18.71
C ARG A 106 -7.59 -10.51 -18.22
N TYR A 107 -8.31 -10.74 -17.14
CA TYR A 107 -8.96 -9.70 -16.38
C TYR A 107 -7.91 -9.00 -15.52
N ASP A 108 -7.76 -7.69 -15.62
CA ASP A 108 -6.70 -6.94 -14.95
C ASP A 108 -7.13 -6.46 -13.56
N ALA A 109 -7.78 -7.28 -12.75
CA ALA A 109 -8.15 -6.91 -11.38
C ALA A 109 -8.39 -8.14 -10.49
N PHE A 110 -8.74 -7.92 -9.23
CA PHE A 110 -9.32 -8.96 -8.39
C PHE A 110 -10.78 -9.14 -8.76
N GLY A 111 -11.16 -10.33 -9.22
CA GLY A 111 -12.54 -10.53 -9.65
C GLY A 111 -12.75 -11.86 -10.34
N VAL A 112 -13.82 -11.90 -11.13
CA VAL A 112 -14.23 -13.07 -11.90
C VAL A 112 -14.21 -12.70 -13.38
N LEU A 113 -13.46 -13.45 -14.19
CA LEU A 113 -13.53 -13.34 -15.64
C LEU A 113 -14.71 -14.18 -16.13
N SER A 114 -15.73 -13.53 -16.73
CA SER A 114 -16.89 -14.23 -17.28
C SER A 114 -17.36 -13.68 -18.63
N PHE A 115 -17.64 -14.59 -19.56
CA PHE A 115 -18.15 -14.28 -20.89
C PHE A 115 -18.90 -15.48 -21.48
N LYS A 116 -19.83 -15.23 -22.41
CA LYS A 116 -20.56 -16.29 -23.14
C LYS A 116 -19.74 -16.87 -24.28
N LYS A 117 -19.07 -16.02 -25.07
CA LYS A 117 -18.30 -16.44 -26.25
C LYS A 117 -17.11 -15.53 -26.49
N ALA A 118 -15.97 -16.13 -26.86
CA ALA A 118 -14.80 -15.42 -27.38
C ALA A 118 -14.52 -15.90 -28.82
N VAL A 119 -14.39 -14.97 -29.76
CA VAL A 119 -14.06 -15.23 -31.17
C VAL A 119 -12.82 -14.41 -31.50
N PHE A 120 -11.74 -15.06 -31.93
CA PHE A 120 -10.55 -14.35 -32.40
C PHE A 120 -10.60 -14.21 -33.91
N GLU A 121 -10.35 -12.98 -34.39
CA GLU A 121 -10.16 -12.70 -35.80
C GLU A 121 -8.75 -13.17 -36.17
N THR A 122 -8.65 -14.20 -37.01
CA THR A 122 -7.38 -14.80 -37.39
C THR A 122 -7.30 -15.04 -38.89
N SER A 123 -6.08 -14.97 -39.43
CA SER A 123 -5.78 -15.36 -40.81
C SER A 123 -4.63 -16.36 -40.87
N ALA A 124 -4.46 -17.01 -42.03
CA ALA A 124 -3.33 -17.88 -42.26
C ALA A 124 -2.01 -17.10 -42.15
N PHE A 125 -1.01 -17.72 -41.53
CA PHE A 125 0.35 -17.19 -41.46
C PHE A 125 0.95 -17.15 -42.88
N THR A 126 1.38 -15.96 -43.33
CA THR A 126 1.93 -15.78 -44.68
C THR A 126 3.46 -15.90 -44.72
N GLY A 127 4.13 -15.91 -43.56
CA GLY A 127 5.58 -16.07 -43.42
C GLY A 127 6.36 -14.75 -43.44
N HIS A 128 5.66 -13.62 -43.55
CA HIS A 128 6.24 -12.28 -43.55
C HIS A 128 5.97 -11.50 -42.26
N GLU A 129 5.09 -12.03 -41.40
CA GLU A 129 4.74 -11.44 -40.13
C GLU A 129 5.85 -11.68 -39.10
N GLN A 130 6.12 -10.69 -38.26
CA GLN A 130 7.00 -10.82 -37.10
C GLN A 130 6.40 -11.83 -36.11
N THR A 131 7.23 -12.72 -35.57
CA THR A 131 6.80 -13.64 -34.50
C THR A 131 6.80 -12.97 -33.13
N VAL A 132 6.09 -13.54 -32.16
CA VAL A 132 6.12 -13.04 -30.77
C VAL A 132 7.53 -13.13 -30.21
N GLU A 133 8.23 -14.24 -30.45
CA GLU A 133 9.61 -14.43 -30.00
C GLU A 133 10.56 -13.35 -30.54
N GLU A 134 10.44 -12.99 -31.82
CA GLU A 134 11.25 -11.94 -32.45
C GLU A 134 10.97 -10.57 -31.81
N ALA A 135 9.71 -10.24 -31.56
CA ALA A 135 9.30 -9.00 -30.89
C ALA A 135 9.87 -8.92 -29.46
N LEU A 136 9.66 -9.97 -28.66
CA LEU A 136 10.16 -10.03 -27.28
C LEU A 136 11.70 -9.96 -27.22
N ARG A 137 12.39 -10.62 -28.15
CA ARG A 137 13.86 -10.51 -28.27
C ARG A 137 14.28 -9.08 -28.60
N GLY A 138 13.53 -8.39 -29.45
CA GLY A 138 13.69 -6.97 -29.76
C GLY A 138 13.60 -6.10 -28.51
N TYR A 139 12.52 -6.24 -27.73
CA TYR A 139 12.35 -5.49 -26.48
C TYR A 139 13.44 -5.78 -25.45
N LYS A 140 13.83 -7.05 -25.27
CA LYS A 140 14.94 -7.43 -24.38
C LYS A 140 16.27 -6.79 -24.82
N LYS A 141 16.54 -6.75 -26.12
CA LYS A 141 17.73 -6.09 -26.66
C LYS A 141 17.68 -4.58 -26.41
N THR A 142 16.54 -3.94 -26.64
CA THR A 142 16.37 -2.51 -26.35
C THR A 142 16.59 -2.24 -24.87
N ALA A 143 15.91 -2.97 -23.99
CA ALA A 143 16.06 -2.84 -22.55
C ALA A 143 17.51 -2.98 -22.07
N ALA A 144 18.25 -3.97 -22.59
CA ALA A 144 19.65 -4.18 -22.23
C ALA A 144 20.59 -3.05 -22.68
N ASN A 145 20.24 -2.33 -23.75
CA ASN A 145 21.01 -1.20 -24.27
C ASN A 145 20.49 0.16 -23.78
N SER A 146 19.40 0.17 -23.02
CA SER A 146 18.79 1.39 -22.52
C SER A 146 19.12 1.65 -21.06
N GLN A 147 19.21 2.92 -20.69
CA GLN A 147 19.30 3.34 -19.29
C GLN A 147 17.98 3.96 -18.83
N VAL A 148 17.54 3.60 -17.62
CA VAL A 148 16.31 4.10 -17.01
C VAL A 148 16.66 4.90 -15.77
N VAL A 149 16.01 6.05 -15.56
CA VAL A 149 16.10 6.81 -14.31
C VAL A 149 14.75 6.85 -13.62
N LEU A 150 14.71 6.41 -12.36
CA LEU A 150 13.58 6.59 -11.47
C LEU A 150 13.76 7.88 -10.67
N SER A 151 12.71 8.66 -10.47
CA SER A 151 12.73 9.88 -9.67
C SER A 151 11.82 9.74 -8.45
N THR A 152 12.35 10.06 -7.28
CA THR A 152 11.57 10.06 -6.04
C THR A 152 11.69 11.38 -5.31
N LEU A 153 10.56 12.00 -4.99
CA LEU A 153 10.51 13.15 -4.08
C LEU A 153 10.54 12.62 -2.65
N PHE A 154 11.74 12.57 -2.06
CA PHE A 154 11.94 11.86 -0.80
C PHE A 154 11.76 12.77 0.41
N ASN A 155 10.65 12.59 1.12
CA ASN A 155 10.27 13.36 2.31
C ASN A 155 10.22 12.52 3.60
N GLU A 156 10.66 11.26 3.56
CA GLU A 156 10.58 10.33 4.68
C GLU A 156 11.81 10.41 5.60
N SER A 157 11.81 9.69 6.72
CA SER A 157 12.92 9.74 7.68
C SER A 157 14.23 9.16 7.12
N ASP A 158 15.36 9.52 7.74
CA ASP A 158 16.68 8.97 7.36
C ASP A 158 16.75 7.47 7.63
N GLU A 159 16.02 6.96 8.64
CA GLU A 159 15.96 5.52 8.89
C GLU A 159 15.27 4.75 7.76
N PHE A 160 14.25 5.34 7.14
CA PHE A 160 13.56 4.73 6.00
C PHE A 160 14.34 4.89 4.68
N LEU A 161 15.18 5.91 4.57
CA LEU A 161 16.01 6.18 3.38
C LEU A 161 16.91 4.99 3.02
N GLU A 162 17.58 4.40 4.01
CA GLU A 162 18.45 3.25 3.76
C GLU A 162 17.66 2.03 3.29
N GLN A 163 16.48 1.78 3.88
CA GLN A 163 15.57 0.72 3.46
C GLN A 163 15.07 0.93 2.03
N TYR A 164 14.73 2.18 1.68
CA TYR A 164 14.31 2.55 0.33
C TYR A 164 15.42 2.30 -0.70
N ILE A 165 16.66 2.71 -0.40
CA ILE A 165 17.80 2.51 -1.31
C ILE A 165 18.16 1.02 -1.43
N ASP A 166 18.18 0.26 -0.33
CA ASP A 166 18.42 -1.19 -0.38
C ASP A 166 17.35 -1.91 -1.21
N ASN A 167 16.08 -1.55 -1.02
CA ASN A 167 14.97 -2.07 -1.82
C ASN A 167 15.14 -1.76 -3.31
N PHE A 168 15.48 -0.51 -3.66
CA PHE A 168 15.76 -0.13 -5.04
C PHE A 168 16.90 -0.97 -5.63
N LEU A 169 18.06 -1.04 -4.96
CA LEU A 169 19.23 -1.75 -5.45
C LEU A 169 18.98 -3.27 -5.58
N ALA A 170 18.21 -3.86 -4.67
CA ALA A 170 17.90 -5.29 -4.69
C ALA A 170 16.97 -5.69 -5.85
N TYR A 171 16.05 -4.80 -6.26
CA TYR A 171 15.00 -5.12 -7.23
C TYR A 171 15.19 -4.47 -8.60
N THR A 172 16.26 -3.74 -8.84
CA THR A 172 16.48 -3.10 -10.15
C THR A 172 17.81 -3.51 -10.78
N PRO A 173 17.85 -3.77 -12.11
CA PRO A 173 19.07 -4.15 -12.81
C PRO A 173 20.06 -2.97 -12.95
N GLU A 174 21.31 -3.28 -13.28
CA GLU A 174 22.42 -2.31 -13.31
C GLU A 174 22.21 -1.07 -14.20
N ASN A 175 21.41 -1.20 -15.26
CA ASN A 175 21.06 -0.11 -16.17
C ASN A 175 19.93 0.80 -15.64
N VAL A 176 19.44 0.58 -14.43
CA VAL A 176 18.42 1.41 -13.77
C VAL A 176 19.07 2.22 -12.66
N CYS A 177 18.87 3.53 -12.68
CA CYS A 177 19.36 4.49 -11.71
C CYS A 177 18.20 5.18 -10.99
N VAL A 178 18.47 5.84 -9.87
CA VAL A 178 17.48 6.63 -9.13
C VAL A 178 18.02 8.01 -8.78
N ALA A 179 17.19 9.03 -8.98
CA ALA A 179 17.38 10.40 -8.52
C ALA A 179 16.45 10.67 -7.33
N LEU A 180 17.03 10.85 -6.14
CA LEU A 180 16.34 11.16 -4.90
C LEU A 180 16.41 12.67 -4.66
N ASN A 181 15.29 13.34 -4.87
CA ASN A 181 15.18 14.77 -4.64
C ASN A 181 14.78 15.01 -3.17
N PHE A 182 15.61 15.70 -2.39
CA PHE A 182 15.36 16.06 -0.98
C PHE A 182 14.85 17.51 -0.87
N PRO A 183 14.14 17.89 0.21
CA PRO A 183 13.88 19.29 0.52
C PRO A 183 15.18 20.10 0.59
N SER A 184 15.14 21.38 0.23
CA SER A 184 16.33 22.25 0.12
C SER A 184 17.20 22.24 1.37
N GLU A 185 16.57 22.31 2.55
CA GLU A 185 17.25 22.44 3.84
C GLU A 185 17.63 21.11 4.49
N ARG A 186 17.28 19.97 3.88
CA ARG A 186 17.54 18.66 4.49
C ARG A 186 19.01 18.29 4.34
N ALA A 187 19.69 18.03 5.46
CA ALA A 187 21.02 17.47 5.42
C ALA A 187 21.00 16.07 4.77
N ILE A 188 21.82 15.86 3.73
CA ILE A 188 22.02 14.54 3.13
C ILE A 188 23.12 13.83 3.93
N PRO A 189 22.86 12.66 4.53
CA PRO A 189 23.88 11.90 5.25
C PRO A 189 25.09 11.60 4.35
N PRO A 190 26.34 11.82 4.80
CA PRO A 190 27.52 11.72 3.93
C PRO A 190 27.68 10.35 3.25
N HIS A 191 27.35 9.25 3.93
CA HIS A 191 27.47 7.90 3.39
C HIS A 191 26.49 7.61 2.26
N ILE A 192 25.32 8.27 2.25
CA ILE A 192 24.30 8.11 1.22
C ILE A 192 24.78 8.66 -0.12
N LYS A 193 25.60 9.73 -0.12
CA LYS A 193 26.13 10.33 -1.35
C LYS A 193 27.05 9.40 -2.15
N THR A 194 27.58 8.36 -1.51
CA THR A 194 28.54 7.42 -2.12
C THR A 194 28.07 5.98 -2.04
N ILE A 195 26.80 5.73 -1.70
CA ILE A 195 26.29 4.38 -1.46
C ILE A 195 26.32 3.50 -2.71
N SER A 196 26.04 4.09 -3.88
CA SER A 196 26.06 3.41 -5.17
C SER A 196 26.14 4.42 -6.30
N PRO A 197 26.85 4.14 -7.41
CA PRO A 197 26.83 5.00 -8.60
C PRO A 197 25.46 5.07 -9.27
N ARG A 198 24.54 4.15 -8.94
CA ARG A 198 23.17 4.11 -9.45
C ARG A 198 22.21 4.99 -8.65
N VAL A 199 22.68 5.62 -7.57
CA VAL A 199 21.87 6.44 -6.65
C VAL A 199 22.43 7.85 -6.63
N HIS A 200 21.65 8.81 -7.13
CA HIS A 200 21.97 10.23 -7.06
C HIS A 200 21.03 10.91 -6.05
N VAL A 201 21.59 11.57 -5.04
CA VAL A 201 20.81 12.29 -4.01
C VAL A 201 21.20 13.76 -4.02
N PHE A 202 20.21 14.63 -4.13
CA PHE A 202 20.40 16.07 -4.20
C PHE A 202 19.30 16.82 -3.44
N ASN A 203 19.54 18.10 -3.14
CA ASN A 203 18.58 18.98 -2.51
C ASN A 203 17.90 19.84 -3.58
N GLY A 204 16.60 19.62 -3.81
CA GLY A 204 15.79 20.44 -4.70
C GLY A 204 15.59 21.85 -4.14
N LYS A 205 15.48 22.83 -5.02
CA LYS A 205 15.25 24.24 -4.70
C LYS A 205 13.77 24.56 -4.60
N ILE A 206 12.92 23.79 -5.27
CA ILE A 206 11.47 23.96 -5.22
C ILE A 206 10.94 23.51 -3.86
N ARG A 207 10.25 24.43 -3.18
CA ARG A 207 9.48 24.09 -1.97
C ARG A 207 8.31 23.21 -2.37
N ARG A 208 8.32 21.98 -1.87
CA ARG A 208 7.24 21.00 -2.11
C ARG A 208 6.14 21.20 -1.10
N GLU A 209 4.98 21.59 -1.59
CA GLU A 209 3.75 21.62 -0.80
C GLU A 209 2.86 20.46 -1.23
N LYS A 210 1.73 20.26 -0.55
CA LYS A 210 0.74 19.27 -0.99
C LYS A 210 0.00 19.70 -2.28
N TRP A 211 0.39 20.85 -2.84
CA TRP A 211 -0.13 21.36 -4.11
C TRP A 211 0.56 20.65 -5.26
N GLY A 212 -0.22 20.08 -6.16
CA GLY A 212 0.30 19.21 -7.20
C GLY A 212 1.30 19.85 -8.15
N HIS A 213 1.20 21.16 -8.42
CA HIS A 213 2.14 21.83 -9.32
C HIS A 213 3.56 21.89 -8.71
N THR A 214 3.70 22.09 -7.40
CA THR A 214 5.02 22.08 -6.73
C THR A 214 5.64 20.69 -6.69
N LEU A 215 4.81 19.64 -6.59
CA LEU A 215 5.25 18.25 -6.72
C LEU A 215 5.73 17.96 -8.14
N LEU A 216 4.97 18.39 -9.15
CA LEU A 216 5.38 18.29 -10.55
C LEU A 216 6.70 19.00 -10.82
N LEU A 217 6.86 20.23 -10.33
CA LEU A 217 8.11 20.98 -10.43
C LEU A 217 9.28 20.25 -9.73
N GLY A 218 9.04 19.63 -8.57
CA GLY A 218 10.04 18.80 -7.90
C GLY A 218 10.47 17.58 -8.74
N HIS A 219 9.55 16.97 -9.49
CA HIS A 219 9.89 15.90 -10.43
C HIS A 219 10.67 16.43 -11.65
N LEU A 220 10.37 17.64 -12.11
CA LEU A 220 11.14 18.29 -13.18
C LEU A 220 12.55 18.69 -12.74
N GLU A 221 12.76 19.08 -11.47
CA GLU A 221 14.11 19.22 -10.92
C GLU A 221 14.86 17.89 -10.93
N ALA A 222 14.20 16.79 -10.57
CA ALA A 222 14.82 15.47 -10.61
C ALA A 222 15.14 15.01 -12.04
N PHE A 223 14.31 15.38 -13.01
CA PHE A 223 14.59 15.17 -14.43
C PHE A 223 15.81 15.97 -14.91
N GLU A 224 15.89 17.25 -14.56
CA GLU A 224 17.04 18.13 -14.88
C GLU A 224 18.34 17.60 -14.26
N GLU A 225 18.31 17.18 -12.98
CA GLU A 225 19.46 16.57 -12.31
C GLU A 225 19.82 15.21 -12.91
N ALA A 226 18.83 14.40 -13.31
CA ALA A 226 19.07 13.14 -14.01
C ALA A 226 19.78 13.33 -15.35
N GLN A 227 19.48 14.41 -16.09
CA GLN A 227 20.19 14.74 -17.34
C GLN A 227 21.67 15.04 -17.10
N THR A 228 22.02 15.52 -15.89
CA THR A 228 23.40 15.81 -15.50
C THR A 228 24.11 14.57 -14.93
N ALA A 229 23.46 13.86 -14.00
CA ALA A 229 24.03 12.70 -13.32
C ALA A 229 24.08 11.44 -14.20
N PHE A 230 23.10 11.26 -15.09
CA PHE A 230 22.90 10.08 -15.92
C PHE A 230 22.66 10.47 -17.39
N PRO A 231 23.58 11.16 -18.08
CA PRO A 231 23.30 11.87 -19.33
C PRO A 231 22.77 11.02 -20.50
N ASN A 232 22.92 9.70 -20.44
CA ASN A 232 22.55 8.76 -21.50
C ASN A 232 21.28 7.95 -21.19
N PHE A 233 20.44 8.38 -20.24
CA PHE A 233 19.17 7.69 -19.99
C PHE A 233 18.18 7.87 -21.17
N ASP A 234 17.42 6.82 -21.44
CA ASP A 234 16.40 6.74 -22.51
C ASP A 234 14.98 6.83 -21.96
N TYR A 235 14.77 6.40 -20.73
CA TYR A 235 13.47 6.37 -20.07
C TYR A 235 13.54 7.00 -18.69
N PHE A 236 12.45 7.65 -18.31
CA PHE A 236 12.30 8.25 -17.00
C PHE A 236 10.97 7.86 -16.39
N ALA A 237 10.98 7.57 -15.09
CA ALA A 237 9.76 7.28 -14.35
C ALA A 237 9.73 7.92 -12.98
N THR A 238 8.55 8.35 -12.57
CA THR A 238 8.32 8.95 -11.25
C THR A 238 7.89 7.89 -10.24
N MET A 239 8.33 8.02 -8.99
CA MET A 239 8.03 7.11 -7.89
C MET A 239 7.64 7.93 -6.64
N ALA A 240 6.71 7.40 -5.85
CA ALA A 240 6.42 7.94 -4.53
C ALA A 240 7.44 7.42 -3.50
N SER A 241 7.73 8.23 -2.48
CA SER A 241 8.66 7.84 -1.42
C SER A 241 8.19 6.65 -0.59
N ASN A 242 6.88 6.40 -0.51
CA ASN A 242 6.31 5.20 0.13
C ASN A 242 5.84 4.14 -0.89
N GLY A 243 6.33 4.22 -2.14
CA GLY A 243 6.21 3.16 -3.14
C GLY A 243 7.50 2.33 -3.14
N LEU A 244 7.41 1.05 -2.79
CA LEU A 244 8.56 0.15 -2.76
C LEU A 244 8.45 -0.89 -3.88
N MET A 245 9.62 -1.32 -4.38
CA MET A 245 9.74 -2.43 -5.32
C MET A 245 9.40 -3.73 -4.59
N VAL A 246 8.60 -4.58 -5.22
CA VAL A 246 8.11 -5.85 -4.66
C VAL A 246 8.59 -7.08 -5.45
N ARG A 247 9.14 -6.85 -6.64
CA ARG A 247 9.81 -7.85 -7.48
C ARG A 247 10.79 -7.15 -8.42
N LYS A 248 11.64 -7.94 -9.09
CA LYS A 248 12.64 -7.39 -10.01
C LYS A 248 11.96 -6.61 -11.14
N MET A 249 12.45 -5.41 -11.42
CA MET A 249 11.99 -4.59 -12.53
C MET A 249 12.33 -5.24 -13.87
N ASP A 250 11.31 -5.59 -14.64
CA ASP A 250 11.46 -5.99 -16.03
C ASP A 250 11.33 -4.77 -16.95
N VAL A 251 12.48 -4.20 -17.30
CA VAL A 251 12.56 -3.04 -18.21
C VAL A 251 12.02 -3.38 -19.60
N ALA A 252 12.19 -4.62 -20.06
CA ALA A 252 11.68 -5.03 -21.38
C ALA A 252 10.15 -5.04 -21.38
N ALA A 253 9.53 -5.59 -20.33
CA ALA A 253 8.08 -5.58 -20.16
C ALA A 253 7.51 -4.16 -20.08
N ALA A 254 8.20 -3.23 -19.41
CA ALA A 254 7.77 -1.82 -19.36
C ALA A 254 7.85 -1.13 -20.74
N ILE A 255 8.93 -1.37 -21.50
CA ILE A 255 9.08 -0.83 -22.88
C ILE A 255 8.02 -1.42 -23.81
N GLU A 256 7.73 -2.71 -23.67
CA GLU A 256 6.71 -3.43 -24.43
C GLU A 256 5.30 -2.88 -24.24
N GLN A 257 4.99 -2.25 -23.10
CA GLN A 257 3.69 -1.58 -22.91
C GLN A 257 3.56 -0.27 -23.69
N LEU A 258 4.67 0.45 -23.95
CA LEU A 258 4.62 1.79 -24.51
C LEU A 258 3.88 1.87 -25.85
N PRO A 259 4.09 0.96 -26.82
CA PRO A 259 3.38 1.00 -28.10
C PRO A 259 1.87 0.78 -27.99
N LEU A 260 1.38 0.21 -26.88
CA LEU A 260 -0.06 0.05 -26.65
C LEU A 260 -0.77 1.38 -26.41
N ALA A 261 -0.02 2.42 -26.01
CA ALA A 261 -0.54 3.76 -25.70
C ALA A 261 -1.79 3.71 -24.81
N CYS A 262 -1.77 2.83 -23.80
CA CYS A 262 -2.90 2.64 -22.89
C CYS A 262 -2.95 3.82 -21.92
N ARG A 263 -3.99 4.65 -22.05
CA ARG A 263 -4.11 5.89 -21.27
C ARG A 263 -4.57 5.65 -19.83
N VAL A 264 -5.20 4.51 -19.57
CA VAL A 264 -5.63 4.05 -18.25
C VAL A 264 -4.58 3.09 -17.70
N PRO A 265 -4.11 3.23 -16.44
CA PRO A 265 -3.18 2.26 -15.86
C PRO A 265 -3.79 0.87 -15.86
N VAL A 266 -3.02 -0.13 -16.33
CA VAL A 266 -3.41 -1.53 -16.23
C VAL A 266 -3.70 -1.83 -14.77
N ALA A 267 -4.81 -2.49 -14.50
CA ALA A 267 -5.19 -2.91 -13.17
C ALA A 267 -5.38 -1.81 -12.13
N CYS A 268 -5.80 -0.61 -12.57
CA CYS A 268 -6.22 0.43 -11.65
C CYS A 268 -7.49 0.05 -10.88
N GLU A 269 -7.53 0.41 -9.60
CA GLU A 269 -8.72 0.24 -8.74
C GLU A 269 -9.68 1.43 -8.84
N ARG A 270 -9.39 2.34 -9.77
CA ARG A 270 -10.06 3.63 -9.93
C ARG A 270 -10.51 3.78 -11.38
N ALA A 271 -11.69 4.37 -11.56
CA ALA A 271 -12.32 4.66 -12.84
C ALA A 271 -11.66 5.84 -13.60
N TYR A 272 -10.37 5.72 -13.96
CA TYR A 272 -9.61 6.78 -14.66
C TYR A 272 -10.17 7.13 -16.04
N GLU A 273 -10.95 6.26 -16.66
CA GLU A 273 -11.62 6.56 -17.93
C GLU A 273 -12.57 7.77 -17.83
N ARG A 274 -13.11 8.05 -16.64
CA ARG A 274 -13.95 9.24 -16.37
C ARG A 274 -13.13 10.52 -16.26
N ASP A 275 -11.82 10.37 -16.15
CA ASP A 275 -10.84 11.44 -15.97
C ASP A 275 -10.05 11.72 -17.27
N LEU A 276 -10.42 11.11 -18.41
CA LEU A 276 -9.75 11.29 -19.70
C LEU A 276 -10.39 12.40 -20.55
N ASP A 277 -9.55 13.11 -21.31
CA ASP A 277 -9.95 14.09 -22.34
C ASP A 277 -10.94 15.16 -21.85
N VAL A 278 -10.81 15.55 -20.58
CA VAL A 278 -11.63 16.58 -19.94
C VAL A 278 -11.31 17.93 -20.56
N ASP A 279 -12.33 18.62 -21.04
CA ASP A 279 -12.19 19.98 -21.59
C ASP A 279 -11.73 20.93 -20.47
N VAL A 280 -10.65 21.68 -20.72
CA VAL A 280 -10.09 22.61 -19.72
C VAL A 280 -11.01 23.80 -19.43
N LEU A 281 -11.93 24.13 -20.34
CA LEU A 281 -12.90 25.21 -20.18
C LEU A 281 -14.21 24.74 -19.57
N GLU A 282 -14.56 23.48 -19.79
CA GLU A 282 -15.77 22.84 -19.28
C GLU A 282 -15.46 21.52 -18.53
N PRO A 283 -14.78 21.57 -17.35
CA PRO A 283 -14.35 20.37 -16.65
C PRO A 283 -15.51 19.52 -16.12
N THR A 284 -15.36 18.19 -16.19
CA THR A 284 -16.38 17.18 -15.84
C THR A 284 -16.81 17.20 -14.38
N TYR A 285 -18.09 16.90 -14.10
CA TYR A 285 -18.66 16.76 -12.75
C TYR A 285 -18.47 15.37 -12.13
N HIS A 286 -17.92 14.44 -12.89
CA HIS A 286 -17.69 13.05 -12.48
C HIS A 286 -16.21 12.70 -12.52
N GLY A 287 -15.81 11.59 -11.90
CA GLY A 287 -14.40 11.17 -11.84
C GLY A 287 -13.72 11.60 -10.53
N THR A 288 -12.53 12.19 -10.64
CA THR A 288 -11.68 12.57 -9.52
C THR A 288 -12.21 13.72 -8.68
N TRP A 289 -11.81 13.74 -7.41
CA TRP A 289 -12.11 14.82 -6.47
C TRP A 289 -11.55 16.17 -6.94
N MET A 290 -10.43 16.19 -7.67
CA MET A 290 -9.77 17.43 -8.09
C MET A 290 -10.54 18.24 -9.14
N TRP A 291 -11.48 17.64 -9.90
CA TRP A 291 -12.26 18.39 -10.90
C TRP A 291 -13.14 19.48 -10.29
N HIS A 292 -13.58 19.29 -9.04
CA HIS A 292 -14.28 20.34 -8.30
C HIS A 292 -13.37 21.57 -8.08
N HIS A 293 -12.14 21.35 -7.65
CA HIS A 293 -11.17 22.43 -7.43
C HIS A 293 -10.73 23.07 -8.75
N PHE A 294 -10.60 22.27 -9.82
CA PHE A 294 -10.29 22.77 -11.16
C PHE A 294 -11.34 23.77 -11.64
N ARG A 295 -12.64 23.45 -11.50
CA ARG A 295 -13.73 24.37 -11.86
C ARG A 295 -13.73 25.66 -11.03
N ASN A 296 -13.39 25.56 -9.75
CA ASN A 296 -13.39 26.71 -8.84
C ASN A 296 -12.18 27.64 -9.08
N SER A 297 -11.17 27.17 -9.80
CA SER A 297 -9.95 27.92 -10.10
C SER A 297 -10.18 28.86 -11.30
N THR A 298 -10.66 30.07 -11.00
CA THR A 298 -10.99 31.07 -12.03
C THR A 298 -9.79 31.37 -12.93
N GLY A 299 -9.97 31.21 -14.25
CA GLY A 299 -8.94 31.50 -15.26
C GLY A 299 -7.96 30.36 -15.55
N LEU A 300 -7.94 29.29 -14.75
CA LEU A 300 -7.04 28.15 -14.97
C LEU A 300 -7.21 27.51 -16.35
N GLY A 301 -8.46 27.24 -16.75
CA GLY A 301 -8.77 26.66 -18.06
C GLY A 301 -8.27 27.51 -19.23
N ASN A 302 -8.45 28.83 -19.13
CA ASN A 302 -7.94 29.77 -20.14
C ASN A 302 -6.42 29.78 -20.17
N TYR A 303 -5.76 29.75 -18.99
CA TYR A 303 -4.30 29.69 -18.91
C TYR A 303 -3.76 28.41 -19.58
N LEU A 304 -4.35 27.24 -19.29
CA LEU A 304 -3.95 25.98 -19.92
C LEU A 304 -4.15 26.00 -21.43
N ARG A 305 -5.28 26.50 -21.91
CA ARG A 305 -5.59 26.60 -23.34
C ARG A 305 -4.69 27.60 -24.07
N GLU A 306 -4.49 28.79 -23.51
CA GLU A 306 -3.87 29.91 -24.22
C GLU A 306 -2.36 29.99 -24.01
N LYS A 307 -1.84 29.58 -22.84
CA LYS A 307 -0.42 29.62 -22.51
C LYS A 307 0.25 28.27 -22.73
N LEU A 308 -0.35 27.18 -22.23
CA LEU A 308 0.21 25.83 -22.40
C LEU A 308 -0.21 25.16 -23.72
N ALA A 309 -1.19 25.72 -24.45
CA ALA A 309 -1.76 25.15 -25.67
C ALA A 309 -2.33 23.72 -25.47
N VAL A 310 -2.94 23.50 -24.29
CA VAL A 310 -3.61 22.26 -23.89
C VAL A 310 -5.12 22.52 -23.82
N GLU A 311 -5.87 21.90 -24.73
CA GLU A 311 -7.34 22.03 -24.81
C GLU A 311 -8.07 20.99 -23.95
N LYS A 312 -7.42 19.84 -23.74
CA LYS A 312 -7.96 18.72 -22.98
C LYS A 312 -6.91 18.18 -22.04
N VAL A 313 -7.35 17.79 -20.86
CA VAL A 313 -6.50 17.18 -19.84
C VAL A 313 -7.02 15.82 -19.44
N SER A 314 -6.09 14.94 -19.07
CA SER A 314 -6.38 13.60 -18.58
C SER A 314 -5.70 13.41 -17.23
N ALA A 315 -6.41 12.85 -16.24
CA ALA A 315 -5.79 12.48 -14.97
C ALA A 315 -5.38 10.98 -14.97
N THR A 316 -4.19 10.69 -14.47
CA THR A 316 -3.69 9.34 -14.17
C THR A 316 -2.90 9.37 -12.87
N GLN A 317 -2.47 8.23 -12.35
CA GLN A 317 -1.49 8.22 -11.25
C GLN A 317 -0.12 8.70 -11.74
N ILE A 318 0.56 9.51 -10.94
CA ILE A 318 1.96 9.88 -11.20
C ILE A 318 2.91 8.78 -10.74
N GLU A 319 2.49 7.89 -9.84
CA GLU A 319 3.34 6.82 -9.34
C GLU A 319 3.59 5.75 -10.40
N GLY A 320 4.88 5.54 -10.65
CA GLY A 320 5.36 4.62 -11.66
C GLY A 320 5.16 5.13 -13.09
N LEU A 321 4.76 6.38 -13.34
CA LEU A 321 4.56 6.90 -14.70
C LEU A 321 5.87 6.80 -15.48
N PHE A 322 5.96 5.83 -16.39
CA PHE A 322 7.13 5.48 -17.17
C PHE A 322 6.93 5.89 -18.62
N ALA A 323 7.83 6.72 -19.14
CA ALA A 323 7.80 7.19 -20.51
C ALA A 323 9.21 7.42 -21.05
N ARG A 324 9.31 7.67 -22.36
CA ARG A 324 10.58 8.02 -22.99
C ARG A 324 11.07 9.37 -22.51
N ARG A 325 12.39 9.54 -22.47
CA ARG A 325 13.04 10.81 -22.14
C ARG A 325 12.50 11.96 -23.00
N GLN A 326 12.27 11.72 -24.29
CA GLN A 326 11.80 12.76 -25.22
C GLN A 326 10.43 13.33 -24.83
N ASP A 327 9.55 12.52 -24.23
CA ASP A 327 8.23 12.97 -23.76
C ASP A 327 8.39 13.86 -22.52
N TRP A 328 9.27 13.46 -21.60
CA TRP A 328 9.63 14.28 -20.45
C TRP A 328 10.36 15.57 -20.84
N ASP A 329 11.16 15.57 -21.91
CA ASP A 329 11.77 16.80 -22.46
C ASP A 329 10.69 17.80 -22.91
N GLN A 330 9.55 17.34 -23.46
CA GLN A 330 8.43 18.23 -23.80
C GLN A 330 7.82 18.89 -22.56
N LEU A 331 7.69 18.13 -21.47
CA LEU A 331 7.18 18.66 -20.20
C LEU A 331 8.18 19.64 -19.58
N HIS A 332 9.46 19.29 -19.56
CA HIS A 332 10.53 20.13 -19.04
C HIS A 332 10.69 21.44 -19.83
N ALA A 333 10.54 21.43 -21.15
CA ALA A 333 10.55 22.63 -21.98
C ALA A 333 9.45 23.65 -21.62
N ARG A 334 8.43 23.21 -20.86
CA ARG A 334 7.30 24.03 -20.39
C ARG A 334 7.38 24.36 -18.89
N LYS A 335 8.51 24.06 -18.23
CA LYS A 335 8.72 24.30 -16.78
C LYS A 335 8.30 25.70 -16.33
N SER A 336 8.70 26.76 -17.06
CA SER A 336 8.33 28.14 -16.71
C SER A 336 6.83 28.43 -16.81
N LEU A 337 6.11 27.75 -17.70
CA LEU A 337 4.65 27.86 -17.79
C LEU A 337 3.96 27.12 -16.64
N ILE A 338 4.56 26.02 -16.17
CA ILE A 338 4.09 25.26 -15.01
C ILE A 338 4.33 26.04 -13.72
N GLU A 339 5.45 26.76 -13.60
CA GLU A 339 5.70 27.71 -12.50
C GLU A 339 4.61 28.78 -12.42
N GLY A 340 4.14 29.29 -13.57
CA GLY A 340 3.02 30.25 -13.62
C GLY A 340 1.65 29.69 -13.19
N LEU A 341 1.55 28.42 -12.77
CA LEU A 341 0.31 27.86 -12.22
C LEU A 341 0.09 28.24 -10.75
N GLU A 342 1.09 28.80 -10.07
CA GLU A 342 1.02 29.22 -8.67
C GLU A 342 -0.19 30.13 -8.40
N ASP A 343 -0.48 31.06 -9.31
CA ASP A 343 -1.59 32.02 -9.20
C ASP A 343 -2.99 31.38 -9.16
N PHE A 344 -3.12 30.13 -9.62
CA PHE A 344 -4.42 29.43 -9.71
C PHE A 344 -4.64 28.40 -8.60
N ILE A 345 -3.59 28.06 -7.85
CA ILE A 345 -3.61 26.94 -6.91
C ILE A 345 -3.46 27.48 -5.50
N SER A 346 -4.40 27.10 -4.63
CA SER A 346 -4.43 27.57 -3.25
C SER A 346 -4.81 26.43 -2.30
N PHE A 347 -4.78 26.72 -1.00
CA PHE A 347 -5.31 25.82 0.02
C PHE A 347 -6.78 25.43 -0.20
N GLU A 348 -7.57 26.33 -0.77
CA GLU A 348 -9.00 26.11 -1.06
C GLU A 348 -9.20 25.36 -2.40
N ASN A 349 -8.26 25.53 -3.33
CA ASN A 349 -8.29 24.99 -4.69
C ASN A 349 -7.07 24.09 -4.97
N TYR A 350 -6.87 23.07 -4.13
CA TYR A 350 -5.77 22.14 -4.32
C TYR A 350 -6.12 21.06 -5.34
N MET A 351 -5.15 20.69 -6.18
CA MET A 351 -5.30 19.71 -7.26
C MET A 351 -4.01 18.92 -7.40
N ALA A 352 -4.12 17.67 -7.84
CA ALA A 352 -2.97 16.84 -8.20
C ALA A 352 -2.55 17.14 -9.65
N ILE A 353 -1.98 18.31 -9.90
CA ILE A 353 -1.52 18.73 -11.24
C ILE A 353 -0.43 17.79 -11.81
N GLU A 354 0.39 17.20 -10.95
CA GLU A 354 1.34 16.14 -11.28
C GLU A 354 0.67 14.88 -11.84
N GLU A 355 -0.58 14.62 -11.50
CA GLU A 355 -1.38 13.51 -12.04
C GLU A 355 -2.04 13.86 -13.38
N VAL A 356 -2.03 15.15 -13.78
CA VAL A 356 -2.80 15.67 -14.92
C VAL A 356 -1.92 16.12 -16.07
N LEU A 357 -0.95 17.00 -15.80
CA LEU A 357 -0.19 17.65 -16.87
C LEU A 357 0.80 16.74 -17.60
N PRO A 358 1.51 15.79 -16.97
CA PRO A 358 2.49 14.98 -17.69
C PRO A 358 1.88 14.25 -18.89
N THR A 359 0.83 13.46 -18.68
CA THR A 359 0.17 12.71 -19.75
C THR A 359 -0.52 13.62 -20.75
N SER A 360 -1.16 14.70 -20.31
CA SER A 360 -1.78 15.68 -21.21
C SER A 360 -0.76 16.33 -22.16
N ILE A 361 0.47 16.59 -21.67
CA ILE A 361 1.56 17.13 -22.49
C ILE A 361 2.18 16.05 -23.38
N PHE A 362 2.31 14.81 -22.89
CA PHE A 362 2.79 13.69 -23.70
C PHE A 362 1.85 13.41 -24.88
N ASP A 363 0.54 13.42 -24.64
CA ASP A 363 -0.49 13.21 -25.65
C ASP A 363 -0.50 14.33 -26.70
N ARG A 364 -0.30 15.58 -26.27
CA ARG A 364 -0.39 16.76 -27.15
C ARG A 364 0.89 17.03 -27.94
N PHE A 365 2.05 16.86 -27.31
CA PHE A 365 3.33 17.34 -27.85
C PHE A 365 4.39 16.24 -27.97
N GLY A 366 4.19 15.11 -27.30
CA GLY A 366 5.07 13.96 -27.34
C GLY A 366 4.53 12.83 -28.22
N THR A 367 4.84 11.61 -27.82
CA THR A 367 4.43 10.37 -28.48
C THR A 367 3.09 9.84 -27.99
N GLY A 368 2.59 10.32 -26.84
CA GLY A 368 1.45 9.73 -26.13
C GLY A 368 1.70 8.30 -25.62
N GLN A 369 2.96 7.83 -25.62
CA GLN A 369 3.32 6.47 -25.21
C GLN A 369 3.88 6.48 -23.80
N TYR A 370 3.07 6.05 -22.84
CA TYR A 370 3.44 5.89 -21.44
C TYR A 370 2.79 4.65 -20.82
N THR A 371 3.33 4.20 -19.70
CA THR A 371 2.78 3.11 -18.89
C THR A 371 3.05 3.37 -17.40
N HIS A 372 2.66 2.44 -16.53
CA HIS A 372 2.88 2.54 -15.09
C HIS A 372 3.60 1.32 -14.55
N ILE A 373 4.72 1.51 -13.85
CA ILE A 373 5.47 0.41 -13.22
C ILE A 373 5.11 0.20 -11.74
N CYS A 374 4.20 1.03 -11.20
CA CYS A 374 3.74 0.97 -9.82
C CYS A 374 2.22 0.77 -9.76
N ARG A 375 1.74 -0.20 -8.98
CA ARG A 375 0.31 -0.38 -8.70
C ARG A 375 -0.04 0.34 -7.39
N VAL A 376 -1.02 1.25 -7.44
CA VAL A 376 -1.51 1.97 -6.26
C VAL A 376 -2.80 1.35 -5.75
N LEU A 377 -2.83 0.99 -4.47
CA LEU A 377 -3.98 0.39 -3.77
C LEU A 377 -4.96 1.49 -3.31
N TRP A 378 -5.84 1.91 -4.22
CA TRP A 378 -6.80 3.01 -4.00
C TRP A 378 -8.09 2.58 -3.30
N SER A 379 -8.51 1.31 -3.40
CA SER A 379 -9.74 0.83 -2.76
C SER A 379 -9.62 0.96 -1.23
N GLY A 380 -10.36 1.92 -0.67
CA GLY A 380 -10.26 2.30 0.74
C GLY A 380 -8.93 2.95 1.15
N THR A 381 -8.04 3.30 0.20
CA THR A 381 -6.65 3.74 0.44
C THR A 381 -5.98 2.93 1.56
N ARG A 382 -5.77 1.64 1.29
CA ARG A 382 -5.22 0.70 2.29
C ARG A 382 -3.71 0.54 2.15
N GLN A 383 -3.07 0.17 3.26
CA GLN A 383 -1.66 -0.18 3.27
C GLN A 383 -1.40 -1.53 2.58
N THR A 384 -0.21 -1.68 2.01
CA THR A 384 0.30 -2.97 1.50
C THR A 384 0.52 -3.94 2.66
N THR A 385 -0.02 -5.15 2.52
CA THR A 385 0.06 -6.24 3.50
C THR A 385 0.99 -7.35 3.03
N VAL A 386 1.38 -8.26 3.91
CA VAL A 386 2.16 -9.45 3.52
C VAL A 386 1.35 -10.37 2.60
N SER A 387 0.03 -10.48 2.79
CA SER A 387 -0.84 -11.24 1.88
C SER A 387 -0.82 -10.68 0.46
N ASP A 388 -0.80 -9.36 0.29
CA ASP A 388 -0.65 -8.75 -1.05
C ASP A 388 0.66 -9.21 -1.72
N LEU A 389 1.75 -9.26 -0.95
CA LEU A 389 3.06 -9.70 -1.43
C LEU A 389 3.09 -11.19 -1.79
N LEU A 390 2.30 -12.03 -1.13
CA LEU A 390 2.27 -13.49 -1.35
C LEU A 390 1.26 -13.92 -2.42
N GLU A 391 0.12 -13.24 -2.51
CA GLU A 391 -1.02 -13.68 -3.33
C GLU A 391 -1.18 -12.85 -4.61
N MET A 392 -1.09 -11.51 -4.49
CA MET A 392 -1.29 -10.60 -5.63
C MET A 392 0.00 -10.43 -6.43
N VAL A 393 1.14 -10.15 -5.78
CA VAL A 393 2.40 -9.81 -6.47
C VAL A 393 2.84 -10.88 -7.48
N PRO A 394 2.78 -12.19 -7.20
CA PRO A 394 3.17 -13.21 -8.17
C PRO A 394 2.31 -13.27 -9.44
N THR A 395 1.10 -12.73 -9.40
CA THR A 395 0.13 -12.76 -10.51
C THR A 395 0.02 -11.43 -11.27
N MET A 396 0.72 -10.39 -10.81
CA MET A 396 0.68 -9.05 -11.44
C MET A 396 1.29 -9.05 -12.85
N PRO A 397 0.78 -8.20 -13.78
CA PRO A 397 1.36 -7.99 -15.11
C PRO A 397 2.84 -7.60 -15.05
N ASP A 398 3.71 -8.27 -15.80
CA ASP A 398 5.18 -8.25 -15.64
C ASP A 398 5.84 -6.87 -15.50
N HIS A 399 5.31 -5.85 -16.18
CA HIS A 399 5.82 -4.48 -16.12
C HIS A 399 5.61 -3.78 -14.76
N PHE A 400 4.66 -4.24 -13.92
CA PHE A 400 4.51 -3.73 -12.55
C PHE A 400 5.59 -4.30 -11.64
N CYS A 401 6.44 -3.46 -11.07
CA CYS A 401 7.49 -3.90 -10.14
C CYS A 401 7.37 -3.28 -8.75
N ALA A 402 6.48 -2.31 -8.55
CA ALA A 402 6.29 -1.62 -7.28
C ALA A 402 4.83 -1.56 -6.82
N LEU A 403 4.63 -1.44 -5.50
CA LEU A 403 3.33 -1.19 -4.88
C LEU A 403 3.34 0.07 -4.02
N LYS A 404 2.16 0.69 -3.87
CA LYS A 404 1.85 1.74 -2.91
C LYS A 404 0.49 1.40 -2.26
N TRP A 405 0.32 1.41 -0.94
CA TRP A 405 0.92 2.28 0.08
C TRP A 405 1.70 1.50 1.16
N PHE A 406 3.04 1.55 1.15
CA PHE A 406 3.81 0.98 2.27
C PHE A 406 3.78 1.88 3.49
N ASP A 407 3.80 1.25 4.67
CA ASP A 407 4.07 1.94 5.92
C ASP A 407 5.56 2.30 6.00
N ARG A 408 5.84 3.54 6.39
CA ARG A 408 7.22 4.09 6.47
C ARG A 408 7.98 3.60 7.70
N SER A 409 7.28 2.93 8.61
CA SER A 409 7.88 2.37 9.80
C SER A 409 8.85 1.25 9.44
N ARG A 410 10.08 1.35 9.97
CA ARG A 410 11.15 0.35 9.77
C ARG A 410 10.78 -1.07 10.22
N ILE A 411 9.66 -1.22 10.92
CA ILE A 411 9.20 -2.46 11.54
C ILE A 411 7.92 -2.99 10.91
N ALA A 412 7.31 -2.24 10.00
CA ALA A 412 6.14 -2.71 9.28
C ALA A 412 6.50 -3.95 8.48
N GLN A 413 5.74 -5.02 8.64
CA GLN A 413 6.11 -6.33 8.09
C GLN A 413 6.24 -6.32 6.58
N SER A 414 5.30 -5.70 5.87
CA SER A 414 5.34 -5.59 4.41
C SER A 414 6.58 -4.83 3.94
N THR A 415 6.92 -3.72 4.61
CA THR A 415 8.14 -2.94 4.35
C THR A 415 9.39 -3.78 4.61
N VAL A 416 9.50 -4.41 5.77
CA VAL A 416 10.64 -5.28 6.12
C VAL A 416 10.81 -6.44 5.14
N ALA A 417 9.70 -7.02 4.69
CA ALA A 417 9.70 -8.13 3.77
C ALA A 417 10.38 -7.79 2.43
N VAL A 418 10.29 -6.55 1.96
CA VAL A 418 10.90 -6.12 0.68
C VAL A 418 12.20 -5.31 0.85
N THR A 419 12.48 -4.78 2.04
CA THR A 419 13.64 -3.91 2.31
C THR A 419 14.78 -4.59 3.05
N THR A 420 14.64 -5.87 3.43
CA THR A 420 15.72 -6.62 4.12
C THR A 420 16.09 -7.89 3.36
N PRO A 421 17.38 -8.30 3.34
CA PRO A 421 17.80 -9.52 2.65
C PRO A 421 17.05 -10.77 3.12
N TRP A 422 16.88 -10.95 4.43
CA TRP A 422 16.16 -12.10 4.98
C TRP A 422 14.66 -12.05 4.68
N GLY A 423 14.05 -10.86 4.71
CA GLY A 423 12.65 -10.68 4.36
C GLY A 423 12.38 -11.07 2.91
N ARG A 424 13.25 -10.62 2.00
CA ARG A 424 13.17 -10.96 0.58
C ARG A 424 13.32 -12.47 0.35
N SER A 425 14.28 -13.12 1.00
CA SER A 425 14.45 -14.57 0.91
C SER A 425 13.22 -15.35 1.44
N LEU A 426 12.55 -14.87 2.48
CA LEU A 426 11.31 -15.47 2.96
C LEU A 426 10.14 -15.26 1.99
N LEU A 427 10.02 -14.07 1.40
CA LEU A 427 9.03 -13.82 0.36
C LEU A 427 9.23 -14.73 -0.86
N GLU A 428 10.46 -14.84 -1.36
CA GLU A 428 10.80 -15.73 -2.48
C GLU A 428 10.43 -17.19 -2.16
N MET A 429 10.69 -17.63 -0.92
CA MET A 429 10.31 -18.97 -0.46
C MET A 429 8.78 -19.16 -0.46
N GLY A 430 8.03 -18.14 -0.01
CA GLY A 430 6.56 -18.17 0.04
C GLY A 430 5.88 -18.07 -1.33
N GLN A 431 6.53 -17.44 -2.31
CA GLN A 431 6.02 -17.27 -3.66
C GLN A 431 6.37 -18.45 -4.60
N SER A 432 7.33 -19.31 -4.22
CA SER A 432 7.75 -20.43 -5.05
C SER A 432 6.63 -21.47 -5.22
N GLN A 433 6.23 -21.69 -6.47
CA GLN A 433 5.23 -22.70 -6.84
C GLN A 433 5.85 -24.10 -7.04
N HIS A 434 7.18 -24.22 -7.03
CA HIS A 434 7.88 -25.49 -7.21
C HIS A 434 8.28 -26.09 -5.87
N SER A 435 7.69 -27.26 -5.56
CA SER A 435 8.05 -28.06 -4.39
C SER A 435 9.01 -29.16 -4.79
N ASP A 436 10.32 -28.88 -4.74
CA ASP A 436 11.35 -29.90 -4.80
C ASP A 436 11.85 -30.28 -3.39
N ILE A 437 12.82 -31.21 -3.32
CA ILE A 437 13.36 -31.66 -2.03
C ILE A 437 14.10 -30.55 -1.27
N GLU A 438 14.72 -29.62 -2.00
CA GLU A 438 15.43 -28.49 -1.41
C GLU A 438 14.44 -27.51 -0.77
N GLN A 439 13.36 -27.19 -1.50
CA GLN A 439 12.27 -26.36 -0.99
C GLN A 439 11.59 -27.00 0.21
N PHE A 440 11.33 -28.32 0.17
CA PHE A 440 10.78 -29.04 1.32
C PHE A 440 11.69 -28.93 2.56
N GLN A 441 13.01 -29.08 2.39
CA GLN A 441 13.97 -28.93 3.48
C GLN A 441 14.01 -27.50 4.03
N LYS A 442 14.00 -26.48 3.15
CA LYS A 442 13.94 -25.06 3.52
C LYS A 442 12.69 -24.76 4.35
N VAL A 443 11.52 -25.20 3.90
CA VAL A 443 10.24 -25.00 4.61
C VAL A 443 10.25 -25.73 5.96
N THR A 444 10.78 -26.95 6.03
CA THR A 444 10.88 -27.71 7.29
C THR A 444 11.80 -27.03 8.30
N LEU A 445 12.96 -26.54 7.85
CA LEU A 445 13.87 -25.76 8.67
C LEU A 445 13.22 -24.46 9.16
N ALA A 446 12.58 -23.71 8.25
CA ALA A 446 11.88 -22.47 8.59
C ALA A 446 10.80 -22.70 9.65
N LYS A 447 9.97 -23.75 9.50
CA LYS A 447 8.97 -24.13 10.51
C LYS A 447 9.59 -24.46 11.86
N THR A 448 10.70 -25.19 11.87
CA THR A 448 11.40 -25.58 13.11
C THR A 448 12.01 -24.36 13.82
N LEU A 449 12.67 -23.48 13.06
CA LEU A 449 13.24 -22.24 13.58
C LEU A 449 12.14 -21.30 14.10
N LEU A 450 11.04 -21.16 13.36
CA LEU A 450 9.91 -20.35 13.77
C LEU A 450 9.26 -20.90 15.04
N ALA A 451 9.08 -22.21 15.16
CA ALA A 451 8.58 -22.83 16.38
C ALA A 451 9.51 -22.51 17.58
N LYS A 452 10.83 -22.60 17.41
CA LYS A 452 11.77 -22.20 18.47
C LYS A 452 11.81 -20.71 18.76
N ALA A 453 11.63 -19.85 17.76
CA ALA A 453 11.51 -18.42 17.97
C ALA A 453 10.24 -18.10 18.78
N TYR A 454 9.10 -18.69 18.44
CA TYR A 454 7.86 -18.54 19.21
C TYR A 454 7.99 -19.06 20.64
N GLU A 455 8.63 -20.22 20.85
CA GLU A 455 8.92 -20.72 22.21
C GLU A 455 9.86 -19.79 23.00
N ALA A 456 10.68 -19.00 22.31
CA ALA A 456 11.59 -18.05 22.92
C ALA A 456 10.97 -16.66 23.16
N GLU A 457 9.80 -16.35 22.58
CA GLU A 457 9.06 -15.13 22.90
C GLU A 457 8.43 -15.24 24.28
N HIS A 458 8.90 -14.43 25.23
CA HIS A 458 8.42 -14.45 26.60
C HIS A 458 7.66 -13.17 26.91
N PHE A 459 6.37 -13.32 27.20
CA PHE A 459 5.53 -12.27 27.74
C PHE A 459 5.37 -12.49 29.25
N GLY A 460 5.30 -11.39 30.00
CA GLY A 460 5.00 -11.44 31.43
C GLY A 460 4.04 -10.33 31.82
N PRO A 461 3.62 -10.27 33.09
CA PRO A 461 2.58 -9.36 33.52
C PRO A 461 3.02 -7.91 33.33
N LEU A 462 2.12 -7.07 32.82
CA LEU A 462 2.34 -5.63 32.70
C LEU A 462 2.80 -5.01 34.03
N THR A 463 2.25 -5.48 35.15
CA THR A 463 2.58 -4.95 36.48
C THR A 463 3.83 -5.53 37.12
N ASN A 464 4.63 -6.32 36.39
CA ASN A 464 5.81 -6.98 36.95
C ASN A 464 6.70 -6.05 37.79
N ARG A 465 7.03 -4.89 37.21
CA ARG A 465 7.91 -3.87 37.81
C ARG A 465 7.21 -2.93 38.77
N TRP A 466 5.89 -3.04 38.92
CA TRP A 466 5.12 -2.22 39.86
C TRP A 466 5.29 -2.73 41.28
N TRP A 467 5.54 -4.02 41.44
CA TRP A 467 5.53 -4.73 42.72
C TRP A 467 6.93 -5.21 43.09
N PRO A 468 7.31 -5.19 44.38
CA PRO A 468 8.58 -5.77 44.80
C PRO A 468 8.55 -7.31 44.90
N THR A 469 7.36 -7.93 45.02
CA THR A 469 7.21 -9.39 45.16
C THR A 469 6.06 -9.97 44.32
N ASP A 470 6.13 -11.27 43.99
CA ASP A 470 5.07 -11.98 43.28
C ASP A 470 3.76 -12.08 44.07
N ALA A 471 3.86 -12.18 45.41
CA ALA A 471 2.68 -12.24 46.28
C ALA A 471 1.85 -10.96 46.18
N GLN A 472 2.51 -9.80 46.07
CA GLN A 472 1.83 -8.52 45.86
C GLN A 472 1.25 -8.41 44.46
N GLY A 473 1.95 -8.87 43.42
CA GLY A 473 1.40 -8.93 42.07
C GLY A 473 0.10 -9.74 42.00
N LYS A 474 0.07 -10.91 42.62
CA LYS A 474 -1.13 -11.77 42.71
C LYS A 474 -2.25 -11.16 43.55
N LYS A 475 -1.91 -10.47 44.65
CA LYS A 475 -2.88 -9.72 45.47
C LYS A 475 -3.47 -8.56 44.68
N GLY A 476 -2.64 -7.86 43.90
CA GLY A 476 -3.02 -6.72 43.10
C GLY A 476 -3.45 -5.52 43.94
N PHE A 477 -4.21 -4.61 43.32
CA PHE A 477 -4.86 -3.51 44.03
C PHE A 477 -6.27 -3.24 43.50
N ASN A 478 -7.04 -2.55 44.33
CA ASN A 478 -8.34 -2.01 43.97
C ASN A 478 -8.27 -0.49 44.11
N TRP A 479 -8.76 0.23 43.13
CA TRP A 479 -8.89 1.67 43.18
C TRP A 479 -10.29 2.05 42.74
N SER A 480 -10.90 3.01 43.42
CA SER A 480 -12.21 3.51 43.02
C SER A 480 -12.38 4.96 43.41
N VAL A 481 -13.04 5.72 42.54
CA VAL A 481 -13.50 7.08 42.80
C VAL A 481 -14.99 7.15 42.54
N ARG A 482 -15.69 7.98 43.32
CA ARG A 482 -17.11 8.27 43.13
C ARG A 482 -17.28 9.75 42.84
N ASP A 483 -18.27 10.06 42.01
CA ASP A 483 -18.71 11.42 41.71
C ASP A 483 -17.59 12.36 41.20
N LEU A 484 -16.62 11.81 40.47
CA LEU A 484 -15.55 12.56 39.83
C LEU A 484 -16.12 13.39 38.67
N ILE A 485 -15.94 14.71 38.69
CA ILE A 485 -16.36 15.59 37.60
C ILE A 485 -15.32 15.55 36.47
N CYS A 486 -15.71 15.13 35.27
CA CYS A 486 -14.84 15.08 34.09
C CYS A 486 -14.66 16.46 33.44
N ASN A 487 -13.60 17.19 33.79
CA ASN A 487 -13.32 18.54 33.29
C ASN A 487 -11.93 18.64 32.64
N ARG A 488 -11.48 17.58 31.98
CA ARG A 488 -10.15 17.47 31.36
C ARG A 488 -9.00 17.64 32.36
N GLN A 489 -8.69 16.54 33.03
CA GLN A 489 -7.76 16.52 34.15
C GLN A 489 -6.98 15.20 34.22
N HIS A 490 -5.79 15.29 34.81
CA HIS A 490 -4.93 14.15 35.12
C HIS A 490 -5.14 13.71 36.57
N ILE A 491 -5.32 12.41 36.79
CA ILE A 491 -5.55 11.84 38.13
C ILE A 491 -4.61 10.65 38.31
N GLU A 492 -3.67 10.78 39.23
CA GLU A 492 -2.78 9.68 39.60
C GLU A 492 -3.55 8.62 40.40
N LEU A 493 -3.27 7.35 40.11
CA LEU A 493 -3.82 6.25 40.89
C LEU A 493 -2.99 6.05 42.17
N ASP A 494 -3.67 5.99 43.31
CA ASP A 494 -3.04 5.60 44.57
C ASP A 494 -2.85 4.07 44.57
N ILE A 495 -1.62 3.64 44.26
CA ILE A 495 -1.24 2.23 44.14
C ILE A 495 -0.46 1.83 45.40
N PRO A 496 -1.05 1.04 46.31
CA PRO A 496 -0.44 0.70 47.60
C PRO A 496 0.76 -0.23 47.41
N GLU A 497 1.77 -0.08 48.28
CA GLU A 497 2.93 -0.99 48.35
C GLU A 497 3.72 -1.13 47.02
N ARG A 498 3.62 -0.17 46.11
CA ARG A 498 4.36 -0.18 44.84
C ARG A 498 5.86 0.01 45.04
N SER A 499 6.65 -0.59 44.15
CA SER A 499 8.09 -0.34 44.03
C SER A 499 8.35 1.15 43.77
N PRO A 500 9.39 1.75 44.38
CA PRO A 500 9.77 3.13 44.11
C PRO A 500 10.09 3.32 42.61
N SER A 501 9.41 4.28 41.98
CA SER A 501 9.62 4.67 40.59
C SER A 501 9.51 6.18 40.48
N ARG A 502 10.31 6.78 39.59
CA ARG A 502 10.23 8.23 39.29
C ARG A 502 8.88 8.63 38.71
N VAL A 503 8.22 7.68 38.03
CA VAL A 503 6.94 7.87 37.34
C VAL A 503 5.88 7.00 38.01
N ALA A 504 4.67 7.54 38.18
CA ALA A 504 3.51 6.75 38.59
C ALA A 504 3.16 5.77 37.46
N PRO A 505 3.00 4.45 37.70
CA PRO A 505 2.82 3.44 36.65
C PRO A 505 1.43 3.39 36.01
N ALA A 506 0.47 4.13 36.56
CA ALA A 506 -0.86 4.29 36.00
C ALA A 506 -1.49 5.63 36.42
N TYR A 507 -2.28 6.19 35.53
CA TYR A 507 -3.06 7.40 35.76
C TYR A 507 -4.32 7.41 34.88
N LEU A 508 -5.29 8.24 35.25
CA LEU A 508 -6.44 8.57 34.43
C LEU A 508 -6.22 9.92 33.77
N PHE A 509 -6.56 9.99 32.48
CA PHE A 509 -6.78 11.25 31.80
C PHE A 509 -8.25 11.36 31.44
N MET A 510 -8.94 12.33 32.04
CA MET A 510 -10.37 12.52 31.80
C MET A 510 -10.59 13.48 30.63
N GLU A 511 -11.68 13.31 29.90
CA GLU A 511 -12.15 14.25 28.88
C GLU A 511 -12.97 15.39 29.51
N ALA A 512 -13.26 16.43 28.73
CA ALA A 512 -14.11 17.56 29.16
C ALA A 512 -15.61 17.29 28.94
N THR A 513 -16.12 16.16 29.45
CA THR A 513 -17.55 15.81 29.29
C THR A 513 -18.47 16.53 30.28
N ASN A 514 -17.90 17.12 31.34
CA ASN A 514 -18.59 17.71 32.50
C ASN A 514 -19.54 16.73 33.24
N GLN A 515 -19.47 15.44 32.94
CA GLN A 515 -20.26 14.42 33.62
C GLN A 515 -19.63 14.03 34.95
N ARG A 516 -20.46 13.61 35.90
CA ARG A 516 -20.01 13.03 37.17
C ARG A 516 -19.89 11.53 37.03
N ILE A 517 -18.69 10.99 37.15
CA ILE A 517 -18.46 9.57 36.94
C ILE A 517 -18.05 8.85 38.23
N SER A 518 -18.38 7.57 38.30
CA SER A 518 -17.81 6.65 39.29
C SER A 518 -17.03 5.58 38.55
N VAL A 519 -15.74 5.46 38.86
CA VAL A 519 -14.83 4.50 38.23
C VAL A 519 -14.35 3.52 39.29
N ALA A 520 -14.37 2.23 38.97
CA ALA A 520 -13.73 1.20 39.77
C ALA A 520 -12.75 0.41 38.91
N LEU A 521 -11.56 0.20 39.47
CA LEU A 521 -10.43 -0.50 38.86
C LEU A 521 -9.98 -1.63 39.80
N ASN A 522 -9.80 -2.81 39.25
CA ASN A 522 -9.12 -3.92 39.91
C ASN A 522 -8.01 -4.41 38.99
N VAL A 523 -6.78 -4.48 39.51
CA VAL A 523 -5.62 -4.94 38.75
C VAL A 523 -4.94 -6.03 39.56
N ARG A 524 -4.67 -7.19 38.97
CA ARG A 524 -3.99 -8.32 39.63
C ARG A 524 -3.32 -9.25 38.62
N GLU A 525 -2.30 -9.97 39.04
CA GLU A 525 -1.61 -10.94 38.20
C GLU A 525 -2.19 -12.35 38.32
N THR A 526 -2.17 -13.12 37.23
CA THR A 526 -2.61 -14.51 37.19
C THR A 526 -1.46 -15.51 37.34
N ALA A 527 -1.79 -16.80 37.38
CA ALA A 527 -0.80 -17.88 37.37
C ALA A 527 -0.11 -18.01 36.00
N GLU A 528 -0.80 -17.60 34.93
CA GLU A 528 -0.35 -17.63 33.54
C GLU A 528 0.52 -16.42 33.16
N ALA A 529 1.02 -15.67 34.14
CA ALA A 529 1.88 -14.50 33.94
C ALA A 529 1.23 -13.36 33.13
N GLU A 530 -0.09 -13.17 33.28
CA GLU A 530 -0.82 -12.02 32.72
C GLU A 530 -1.28 -11.08 33.85
N THR A 531 -1.46 -9.79 33.55
CA THR A 531 -2.18 -8.85 34.41
C THR A 531 -3.65 -8.79 34.01
N ILE A 532 -4.56 -9.18 34.88
CA ILE A 532 -5.99 -8.92 34.69
C ILE A 532 -6.32 -7.53 35.19
N LEU A 533 -6.85 -6.71 34.29
CA LEU A 533 -7.51 -5.45 34.60
C LEU A 533 -9.02 -5.64 34.50
N ARG A 534 -9.74 -5.23 35.55
CA ARG A 534 -11.18 -4.99 35.51
C ARG A 534 -11.46 -3.51 35.71
N LEU A 535 -12.21 -2.93 34.80
CA LEU A 535 -12.63 -1.54 34.78
C LEU A 535 -14.16 -1.50 34.69
N SER A 536 -14.79 -0.73 35.56
CA SER A 536 -16.19 -0.34 35.39
C SER A 536 -16.34 1.16 35.59
N CYS A 537 -17.21 1.77 34.78
CA CYS A 537 -17.49 3.19 34.86
C CYS A 537 -18.99 3.44 34.72
N SER A 538 -19.57 4.22 35.62
CA SER A 538 -20.92 4.77 35.49
C SER A 538 -20.85 6.29 35.44
N ALA A 539 -21.85 6.94 34.83
CA ALA A 539 -21.91 8.39 34.73
C ALA A 539 -23.30 8.94 35.08
N LEU A 540 -23.30 10.11 35.71
CA LEU A 540 -24.45 10.94 36.01
C LEU A 540 -24.27 12.30 35.32
N THR A 541 -25.37 12.92 34.91
CA THR A 541 -25.41 14.32 34.47
C THR A 541 -25.12 15.26 35.65
N GLU A 542 -24.92 16.55 35.38
CA GLU A 542 -24.77 17.57 36.42
C GLU A 542 -25.96 17.57 37.40
N ASP A 543 -27.17 17.36 36.88
CA ASP A 543 -28.42 17.27 37.65
C ASP A 543 -28.60 15.93 38.39
N GLY A 544 -27.64 15.00 38.28
CA GLY A 544 -27.66 13.70 38.98
C GLY A 544 -28.47 12.60 38.30
N ALA A 545 -28.94 12.80 37.06
CA ALA A 545 -29.63 11.77 36.30
C ALA A 545 -28.62 10.79 35.66
N PRO A 546 -28.91 9.47 35.57
CA PRO A 546 -28.05 8.53 34.85
C PRO A 546 -27.88 8.91 33.39
N VAL A 547 -26.63 8.92 32.90
CA VAL A 547 -26.33 9.16 31.49
C VAL A 547 -26.77 7.93 30.68
N SER A 548 -27.54 8.13 29.61
CA SER A 548 -27.95 7.04 28.71
C SER A 548 -26.89 6.77 27.63
N GLY A 549 -26.69 5.50 27.28
CA GLY A 549 -25.74 5.08 26.24
C GLY A 549 -24.32 4.92 26.76
N VAL A 550 -23.37 4.76 25.83
CA VAL A 550 -21.95 4.50 26.12
C VAL A 550 -21.14 5.64 25.50
N HIS A 551 -20.52 6.47 26.35
CA HIS A 551 -19.77 7.66 25.94
C HIS A 551 -18.38 7.62 26.54
N LEU A 552 -17.37 7.97 25.74
CA LEU A 552 -15.99 8.08 26.19
C LEU A 552 -15.87 9.19 27.25
N GLN A 553 -15.34 8.83 28.42
CA GLN A 553 -15.11 9.75 29.54
C GLN A 553 -13.64 10.08 29.73
N GLY A 554 -12.73 9.24 29.23
CA GLY A 554 -11.30 9.38 29.44
C GLY A 554 -10.54 8.13 29.05
N TYR A 555 -9.29 8.07 29.47
CA TYR A 555 -8.37 6.97 29.22
C TYR A 555 -7.64 6.58 30.51
N LEU A 556 -7.52 5.26 30.74
CA LEU A 556 -6.63 4.69 31.73
C LEU A 556 -5.30 4.40 31.05
N TYR A 557 -4.27 5.16 31.39
CA TYR A 557 -2.92 4.94 30.89
C TYR A 557 -2.16 4.00 31.82
N LEU A 558 -1.54 2.97 31.24
CA LEU A 558 -0.80 1.92 31.93
C LEU A 558 0.60 1.78 31.31
N SER A 559 1.64 1.72 32.14
CA SER A 559 3.00 1.44 31.68
C SER A 559 3.56 0.17 32.33
N GLY A 560 4.34 -0.60 31.55
CA GLY A 560 5.15 -1.69 32.08
C GLY A 560 6.37 -1.23 32.89
N LEU A 561 6.62 0.09 33.01
CA LEU A 561 7.83 0.67 33.61
C LEU A 561 9.13 0.09 33.00
N GLN A 562 9.08 -0.15 31.70
CA GLN A 562 10.21 -0.59 30.90
C GLN A 562 10.27 0.25 29.63
N GLY A 563 11.43 0.23 28.97
CA GLY A 563 11.68 0.99 27.75
C GLY A 563 10.83 0.49 26.59
N ASP A 564 11.47 0.18 25.49
CA ASP A 564 10.80 -0.34 24.30
C ASP A 564 10.04 -1.64 24.65
N THR A 565 8.75 -1.73 24.33
CA THR A 565 7.91 -2.87 24.75
C THR A 565 6.76 -3.16 23.79
N VAL A 566 6.44 -4.45 23.63
CA VAL A 566 5.20 -4.91 23.01
C VAL A 566 4.16 -5.11 24.12
N PHE A 567 2.93 -4.64 23.90
CA PHE A 567 1.79 -4.91 24.76
C PHE A 567 0.94 -6.03 24.14
N CYS A 568 0.57 -7.02 24.92
CA CYS A 568 -0.47 -7.98 24.56
C CYS A 568 -1.74 -7.67 25.37
N LEU A 569 -2.87 -7.59 24.68
CA LEU A 569 -4.20 -7.39 25.24
C LEU A 569 -5.08 -8.58 24.87
N SER A 570 -5.51 -9.33 25.86
CA SER A 570 -6.43 -10.45 25.70
C SER A 570 -7.83 -10.03 26.17
N ILE A 571 -8.87 -10.18 25.34
CA ILE A 571 -10.25 -9.77 25.68
C ILE A 571 -11.17 -10.99 25.84
N PRO A 572 -11.27 -11.61 27.04
CA PRO A 572 -12.05 -12.82 27.19
C PRO A 572 -13.51 -12.64 26.73
N ARG A 573 -14.08 -13.69 26.11
CA ARG A 573 -15.44 -13.64 25.56
C ARG A 573 -16.47 -13.26 26.63
N GLY A 574 -17.31 -12.27 26.33
CA GLY A 574 -18.35 -11.79 27.26
C GLY A 574 -17.84 -10.99 28.46
N LYS A 575 -16.56 -10.61 28.47
CA LYS A 575 -15.93 -9.80 29.54
C LYS A 575 -15.70 -8.34 29.15
N CYS A 576 -16.12 -7.94 27.96
CA CYS A 576 -16.12 -6.56 27.50
C CYS A 576 -17.54 -6.18 27.07
N PHE A 577 -18.15 -5.21 27.76
CA PHE A 577 -19.47 -4.70 27.45
C PHE A 577 -19.47 -3.15 27.43
N PRO A 578 -19.85 -2.52 26.30
CA PRO A 578 -20.13 -3.15 25.02
C PRO A 578 -18.86 -3.78 24.40
N HIS A 579 -19.02 -4.69 23.44
CA HIS A 579 -17.92 -5.50 22.90
C HIS A 579 -16.80 -4.66 22.25
N ASP A 580 -17.15 -3.46 21.80
CA ASP A 580 -16.32 -2.45 21.14
C ASP A 580 -15.78 -1.38 22.10
N ALA A 581 -15.98 -1.51 23.43
CA ALA A 581 -15.50 -0.51 24.39
C ALA A 581 -13.99 -0.26 24.30
N LEU A 582 -13.22 -1.23 23.78
CA LEU A 582 -11.77 -1.16 23.53
C LEU A 582 -11.41 -1.01 22.05
N ALA A 583 -12.32 -0.54 21.21
CA ALA A 583 -12.05 -0.32 19.79
C ALA A 583 -10.99 0.79 19.55
N ARG A 584 -10.81 1.70 20.52
CA ARG A 584 -9.91 2.86 20.41
C ARG A 584 -8.87 2.91 21.52
N THR A 585 -8.03 1.88 21.59
CA THR A 585 -6.81 1.89 22.41
C THR A 585 -5.77 2.83 21.80
N VAL A 586 -5.10 3.63 22.63
CA VAL A 586 -4.19 4.70 22.22
C VAL A 586 -2.85 4.61 22.96
N PHE A 587 -1.86 5.40 22.54
CA PHE A 587 -0.60 5.58 23.27
C PHE A 587 -0.42 7.05 23.67
N HIS A 588 0.32 7.28 24.76
CA HIS A 588 0.63 8.63 25.24
C HIS A 588 1.92 9.17 24.62
N ASP A 589 1.94 10.44 24.22
CA ASP A 589 3.15 11.20 23.92
C ASP A 589 3.44 12.29 24.97
N GLU A 590 4.72 12.62 25.15
CA GLU A 590 5.26 13.45 26.24
C GLU A 590 5.02 14.97 26.08
N HIS A 591 4.19 15.42 25.13
CA HIS A 591 4.09 16.84 24.72
C HIS A 591 2.71 17.49 24.98
N GLY A 592 1.98 17.02 25.98
CA GLY A 592 0.68 17.56 26.38
C GLY A 592 -0.37 16.47 26.38
N TYR A 593 -0.95 16.19 25.20
CA TYR A 593 -1.59 14.91 24.85
C TYR A 593 -1.88 14.91 23.33
N THR A 594 -1.17 14.09 22.58
CA THR A 594 -1.54 13.71 21.21
C THR A 594 -1.79 12.21 21.21
N VAL A 595 -2.92 11.80 20.64
CA VAL A 595 -3.25 10.38 20.48
C VAL A 595 -2.32 9.79 19.43
N ASP A 596 -1.38 8.95 19.85
CA ASP A 596 -0.60 8.13 18.93
C ASP A 596 -1.17 6.71 18.84
N TYR A 597 -1.00 6.09 17.68
CA TYR A 597 -1.46 4.73 17.40
C TYR A 597 -0.28 3.75 17.58
N ALA A 598 -0.59 2.46 17.79
CA ALA A 598 0.47 1.44 17.80
C ALA A 598 1.21 1.45 16.46
N ASP A 599 2.52 1.14 16.49
CA ASP A 599 3.27 0.91 15.26
C ASP A 599 2.66 -0.25 14.46
N ARG A 600 2.03 -1.20 15.15
CA ARG A 600 1.36 -2.37 14.56
C ARG A 600 0.39 -3.03 15.53
N ILE A 601 -0.72 -3.56 15.00
CA ILE A 601 -1.69 -4.39 15.74
C ILE A 601 -1.80 -5.75 15.06
N GLU A 602 -1.58 -6.83 15.80
CA GLU A 602 -1.87 -8.20 15.36
C GLU A 602 -3.12 -8.72 16.08
N HIS A 603 -3.92 -9.52 15.38
CA HIS A 603 -5.11 -10.17 15.93
C HIS A 603 -4.87 -11.70 15.96
N PHE A 604 -5.04 -12.30 17.13
CA PHE A 604 -4.99 -13.74 17.32
C PHE A 604 -6.35 -14.20 17.88
N ASP A 605 -6.87 -15.32 17.36
CA ASP A 605 -8.06 -16.03 17.86
C ASP A 605 -9.24 -15.12 18.28
N ASP A 606 -9.86 -14.34 17.38
CA ASP A 606 -11.04 -13.45 17.60
C ASP A 606 -11.04 -12.50 18.84
N VAL A 607 -10.03 -12.55 19.72
CA VAL A 607 -10.09 -12.11 21.12
C VAL A 607 -8.76 -11.50 21.59
N GLU A 608 -7.62 -12.02 21.14
CA GLU A 608 -6.29 -11.51 21.50
C GLU A 608 -5.82 -10.45 20.49
N LYS A 609 -5.27 -9.36 21.00
CA LYS A 609 -4.67 -8.28 20.22
C LYS A 609 -3.27 -7.97 20.74
N ARG A 610 -2.25 -8.01 19.88
CA ARG A 610 -0.89 -7.57 20.23
C ARG A 610 -0.60 -6.20 19.62
N TYR A 611 -0.27 -5.23 20.46
CA TYR A 611 0.12 -3.88 20.08
C TYR A 611 1.65 -3.77 20.18
N PHE A 612 2.31 -3.52 19.05
CA PHE A 612 3.76 -3.38 18.99
C PHE A 612 4.15 -1.90 19.05
N VAL A 613 5.07 -1.57 19.96
CA VAL A 613 5.71 -0.24 20.05
C VAL A 613 7.21 -0.43 20.28
N ARG A 614 8.06 0.18 19.43
CA ARG A 614 9.51 -0.08 19.49
C ARG A 614 10.39 1.06 19.99
N LYS A 615 9.84 2.22 20.34
CA LYS A 615 10.66 3.28 20.93
C LYS A 615 9.89 4.00 22.02
N ALA A 616 10.35 3.85 23.25
CA ALA A 616 9.89 4.66 24.34
C ALA A 616 10.25 6.12 24.06
N ARG A 617 9.23 7.00 24.13
CA ARG A 617 9.41 8.43 23.85
C ARG A 617 9.70 9.16 25.17
N GLY A 618 10.59 10.13 25.11
CA GLY A 618 10.89 11.05 26.21
C GLY A 618 11.99 10.74 27.18
N ALA A 619 12.28 11.74 28.02
CA ALA A 619 13.39 11.74 28.97
C ALA A 619 13.33 10.61 30.00
N GLU A 620 12.14 10.04 30.21
CA GLU A 620 11.90 8.93 31.15
C GLU A 620 11.86 7.55 30.46
N GLY A 621 11.79 7.53 29.12
CA GLY A 621 11.90 6.32 28.31
C GLY A 621 10.88 5.23 28.66
N GLN A 622 9.58 5.56 28.72
CA GLN A 622 8.50 4.57 28.92
C GLN A 622 7.44 4.63 27.81
N VAL A 623 6.79 3.49 27.57
CA VAL A 623 5.59 3.41 26.72
C VAL A 623 4.34 3.24 27.60
N TRP A 624 3.26 3.92 27.21
CA TRP A 624 1.99 3.99 27.93
C TRP A 624 0.84 3.53 27.04
N LEU A 625 0.17 2.45 27.43
CA LEU A 625 -1.04 1.97 26.76
C LEU A 625 -2.26 2.66 27.39
N GLY A 626 -3.00 3.43 26.60
CA GLY A 626 -4.23 4.12 26.99
C GLY A 626 -5.46 3.30 26.63
N LEU A 627 -6.13 2.76 27.65
CA LEU A 627 -7.39 2.04 27.50
C LEU A 627 -8.57 3.00 27.67
N PRO A 628 -9.50 3.07 26.69
CA PRO A 628 -10.63 3.98 26.76
C PRO A 628 -11.59 3.59 27.90
N ILE A 629 -12.06 4.61 28.62
CA ILE A 629 -13.03 4.50 29.71
C ILE A 629 -14.35 5.05 29.20
N HIS A 630 -15.31 4.17 28.97
CA HIS A 630 -16.65 4.58 28.59
C HIS A 630 -17.61 4.50 29.78
N CYS A 631 -18.54 5.44 29.89
CA CYS A 631 -19.63 5.32 30.86
C CYS A 631 -20.55 4.15 30.51
N ASN A 632 -21.13 3.52 31.54
CA ASN A 632 -21.98 2.33 31.43
C ASN A 632 -21.28 1.13 30.75
N ALA A 633 -19.95 1.10 30.80
CA ALA A 633 -19.15 0.00 30.30
C ALA A 633 -18.51 -0.80 31.44
N THR A 634 -18.34 -2.10 31.22
CA THR A 634 -17.56 -2.99 32.06
C THR A 634 -16.59 -3.75 31.19
N VAL A 635 -15.30 -3.69 31.53
CA VAL A 635 -14.20 -4.26 30.77
C VAL A 635 -13.37 -5.11 31.70
N GLU A 636 -13.12 -6.36 31.32
CA GLU A 636 -12.13 -7.24 31.93
C GLU A 636 -11.21 -7.77 30.82
N VAL A 637 -9.92 -7.51 30.96
CA VAL A 637 -8.89 -7.84 29.97
C VAL A 637 -7.61 -8.35 30.61
N GLY A 638 -6.91 -9.23 29.89
CA GLY A 638 -5.54 -9.63 30.18
C GLY A 638 -4.55 -8.66 29.53
N LEU A 639 -3.49 -8.29 30.24
CA LEU A 639 -2.46 -7.35 29.82
C LEU A 639 -1.08 -7.95 30.13
N SER A 640 -0.25 -8.05 29.10
CA SER A 640 1.11 -8.56 29.22
C SER A 640 2.09 -7.70 28.42
N VAL A 641 3.37 -7.79 28.75
CA VAL A 641 4.46 -7.08 28.08
C VAL A 641 5.58 -8.04 27.69
N GLY A 642 6.17 -7.86 26.51
CA GLY A 642 7.22 -8.75 25.96
C GLY A 642 7.83 -8.21 24.66
N PRO A 643 8.48 -9.05 23.83
CA PRO A 643 8.79 -10.47 24.02
C PRO A 643 10.07 -10.75 24.84
N ASP A 644 10.83 -9.71 25.22
CA ASP A 644 12.05 -9.84 26.04
C ASP A 644 11.75 -9.60 27.53
N TYR A 645 10.63 -10.12 28.03
CA TYR A 645 10.25 -9.95 29.42
C TYR A 645 11.32 -10.51 30.37
N ARG A 646 11.78 -9.67 31.31
CA ARG A 646 12.68 -10.07 32.40
C ARG A 646 12.07 -9.68 33.73
N THR A 647 11.95 -10.65 34.63
CA THR A 647 11.56 -10.35 36.00
C THR A 647 12.69 -9.62 36.73
N ASN A 648 12.36 -8.51 37.38
CA ASN A 648 13.26 -7.79 38.28
C ASN A 648 12.92 -8.06 39.75
N ARG A 649 11.93 -8.93 40.02
CA ARG A 649 11.58 -9.33 41.37
C ARG A 649 12.68 -10.23 41.89
N SER A 650 13.18 -9.96 43.08
CA SER A 650 14.07 -10.88 43.77
C SER A 650 13.33 -12.22 43.90
N LEU A 651 13.87 -13.28 43.29
CA LEU A 651 13.49 -14.64 43.63
C LEU A 651 13.86 -14.82 45.11
N SER A 652 12.88 -14.67 46.00
CA SER A 652 13.04 -15.12 47.37
C SER A 652 13.20 -16.64 47.29
N VAL A 653 14.42 -17.12 47.53
CA VAL A 653 14.73 -18.53 47.75
C VAL A 653 13.99 -19.03 48.99
#